data_AF-A0A6C0H8L6-F1
#
_entry.id   AF-A0A6C0H8L6-F1
#
_cell.length_a   1.000
_cell.length_b   1.000
_cell.length_c   1.000
_cell.angle_alpha   90.00
_cell.angle_beta   90.00
_cell.angle_gamma   90.00
#
_symmetry.space_group_name_H-M   'P 1'
#
loop_
_entity.id
_entity.type
_entity.pdbx_description
1 polymer ?
#
loop_
_entity_poly.entity_id
_entity_poly.type
_entity_poly.pdbx_seq_one_letter_code
_entity_poly.pdbx_strand_id
1 'polypeptide(L)'
;MSIFDIQLQDIYEQLVGLNAFDNISNNTLIKANTSINSYLYVSSTAILNNNVTINSNLNVLGNMIVSNNATINSSLFVSNNSIINNNLICNSNMFVSGNTNIQNNLIVSGNTMLNNTITINSSLNVSGITQLNQGIITNNIGALNNSLSFYANNIYLGTTNSIIYFQGSTTYIASSQLLLFNKIISLNSITTNTGIDIGNDAGIEILGTSGVGYIKTNSDASRFIIQSPLVSALSYIAIQDIDNNINISGSSFFNSVSILSSLTVSGVSTIYNISGLSSLIVNNNSFFNGTISSNGLLNVSGDTIITGNNSILGNINVSNITIFNGPTTVLSDLNVLGNVICRGNTTILGVLNVSNNSILQGSTAILYNLNSLGLNILNGLVSFNSNLYISTNSIFNNTVSINSSLYVSGNSIINNSLSINSNINISGPIIINSNITFCSTINLNGSILLQLPHYIDNTTAKNNGIPLYGFYRTGGIVKIRLNDDPPTITLKGNSTVSINYGSAYTDLGISITSPAYTNLYGYIYSIGSGTTNIITNNILVSGTTTITNTSSLTSGSYLVSYSASDPDGFISYNSRNLIVPAVPSIITLKGNSTVSISYGSAYTDLGISINSSVYTNVYGYIYSIGSDTINIITNNILVSGTTTITNTTSLTSGSYLVSYIATDPYGFISYNNRNLIVLAEPSKGIPIIPVSVSAFANTINPNASASFTWVSNVAISYDGSIIAVNSLVSLTLSVSVYQIQNNIWTLLGNSINIAGMDDSNYNQYCYLSYDGLTVAVSLQTYKGTATGIRYQGQAQVYSYNGSAWIQKGQTIYGNTSVGSRMGTNIYISQDTNILTLAYQIDSSTTTGALQVFKYNINQWTQLGNIINYLSSSDGTCAWSASNSGLINSFSAYNSNANIQNYTLVSRYNPISLQWEQLGSLITQYKYPSLQYARFGRLSGDGYTVLVCSIINNWFGTLFYNNVDWIMVSSSTISSVNTYAWTSNSFSYDDMIIATMYSSRVQLLAYNNSTWSIITTFDYYPSYNNITNCLAISGNGNYVICSGSGNGQPVNRVSIRTYKINYA
;
A
#
# COMPACT_ATOMS: atom_id res chain seq x y z
N MET A 1 17.58 -76.14 110.75
CA MET A 1 18.79 -76.91 110.43
C MET A 1 19.74 -76.79 111.60
N SER A 2 20.36 -77.90 112.01
CA SER A 2 21.44 -77.87 113.00
C SER A 2 22.67 -77.14 112.41
N ILE A 3 23.57 -76.61 113.24
CA ILE A 3 24.83 -75.99 112.76
C ILE A 3 25.63 -76.96 111.88
N PHE A 4 25.50 -78.26 112.14
CA PHE A 4 26.13 -79.31 111.34
C PHE A 4 25.49 -79.45 109.95
N ASP A 5 24.17 -79.30 109.81
CA ASP A 5 23.49 -79.34 108.51
C ASP A 5 23.88 -78.16 107.61
N ILE A 6 24.08 -76.97 108.20
CA ILE A 6 24.54 -75.77 107.47
C ILE A 6 25.99 -75.96 106.99
N GLN A 7 26.87 -76.50 107.84
CA GLN A 7 28.24 -76.80 107.44
C GLN A 7 28.32 -77.91 106.39
N LEU A 8 27.45 -78.93 106.47
CA LEU A 8 27.39 -79.99 105.46
C LEU A 8 26.87 -79.44 104.13
N GLN A 9 25.87 -78.54 104.16
CA GLN A 9 25.37 -77.84 102.99
C GLN A 9 26.45 -76.99 102.34
N ASP A 10 27.19 -76.17 103.09
CA ASP A 10 28.29 -75.34 102.58
C ASP A 10 29.41 -76.19 101.94
N ILE A 11 29.74 -77.33 102.54
CA ILE A 11 30.73 -78.27 101.97
C ILE A 11 30.18 -78.93 100.70
N TYR A 12 28.90 -79.29 100.67
CA TYR A 12 28.27 -79.87 99.49
C TYR A 12 28.21 -78.84 98.34
N GLU A 13 27.80 -77.60 98.62
CA GLU A 13 27.78 -76.48 97.66
C GLU A 13 29.18 -76.19 97.10
N GLN A 14 30.24 -76.28 97.92
CA GLN A 14 31.63 -76.23 97.46
C GLN A 14 32.03 -77.42 96.58
N LEU A 15 31.58 -78.63 96.89
CA LEU A 15 31.89 -79.85 96.13
C LEU A 15 31.20 -79.92 94.76
N VAL A 16 29.95 -79.43 94.63
CA VAL A 16 29.24 -79.35 93.34
C VAL A 16 29.52 -78.06 92.56
N GLY A 17 30.37 -77.17 93.07
CA GLY A 17 30.70 -75.90 92.42
C GLY A 17 29.54 -74.93 92.34
N LEU A 18 28.55 -75.07 93.23
CA LEU A 18 27.31 -74.27 93.26
C LEU A 18 27.41 -73.00 94.10
N ASN A 19 28.58 -72.65 94.64
CA ASN A 19 28.82 -71.40 95.40
C ASN A 19 28.41 -70.11 94.68
N ALA A 20 28.25 -70.19 93.36
CA ALA A 20 27.84 -69.06 92.54
C ALA A 20 26.33 -68.96 92.33
N PHE A 21 25.52 -69.91 92.80
CA PHE A 21 24.08 -69.97 92.60
C PHE A 21 23.32 -69.92 93.91
N ASP A 22 22.43 -68.95 94.04
CA ASP A 22 21.40 -68.91 95.07
C ASP A 22 20.07 -69.32 94.44
N ASN A 23 19.55 -70.50 94.80
CA ASN A 23 18.20 -70.90 94.41
C ASN A 23 17.20 -70.41 95.47
N ILE A 24 16.75 -69.16 95.33
CA ILE A 24 15.79 -68.55 96.25
C ILE A 24 14.40 -68.76 95.66
N SER A 25 13.65 -69.73 96.19
CA SER A 25 12.24 -69.99 95.87
C SER A 25 11.94 -69.98 94.35
N ASN A 26 12.43 -71.01 93.64
CA ASN A 26 12.27 -71.23 92.19
C ASN A 26 12.97 -70.22 91.26
N ASN A 27 13.56 -69.14 91.80
CA ASN A 27 14.40 -68.21 91.03
C ASN A 27 15.88 -68.62 91.13
N THR A 28 16.63 -68.43 90.06
CA THR A 28 18.08 -68.69 90.02
C THR A 28 18.82 -67.36 90.02
N LEU A 29 19.56 -67.07 91.09
CA LEU A 29 20.46 -65.93 91.18
C LEU A 29 21.92 -66.39 91.02
N ILE A 30 22.60 -65.88 90.00
CA ILE A 30 24.04 -66.14 89.80
C ILE A 30 24.85 -64.99 90.39
N LYS A 31 25.46 -65.24 91.56
CA LYS A 31 26.11 -64.22 92.40
C LYS A 31 27.58 -63.98 92.09
N ALA A 32 28.28 -64.85 91.37
CA ALA A 32 29.69 -64.71 91.04
C ALA A 32 29.95 -64.92 89.54
N ASN A 33 31.18 -64.64 89.08
CA ASN A 33 31.56 -64.97 87.71
C ASN A 33 31.46 -66.49 87.51
N THR A 34 30.63 -66.92 86.54
CA THR A 34 30.22 -68.32 86.43
C THR A 34 30.27 -68.80 84.99
N SER A 35 30.84 -69.98 84.77
CA SER A 35 30.80 -70.69 83.49
C SER A 35 29.97 -71.96 83.62
N ILE A 36 28.88 -72.06 82.87
CA ILE A 36 27.99 -73.22 82.85
C ILE A 36 28.25 -74.00 81.56
N ASN A 37 28.77 -75.22 81.69
CA ASN A 37 29.14 -76.04 80.53
C ASN A 37 27.97 -76.81 79.91
N SER A 38 26.83 -76.89 80.60
CA SER A 38 25.63 -77.64 80.21
C SER A 38 24.40 -76.73 80.07
N TYR A 39 23.26 -77.30 79.65
CA TYR A 39 21.98 -76.59 79.59
C TYR A 39 21.58 -76.02 80.97
N LEU A 40 21.18 -74.75 81.00
CA LEU A 40 20.58 -74.14 82.18
C LEU A 40 19.07 -73.97 81.97
N TYR A 41 18.28 -74.61 82.83
CA TYR A 41 16.82 -74.46 82.86
C TYR A 41 16.42 -73.76 84.16
N VAL A 42 15.73 -72.62 84.04
CA VAL A 42 15.25 -71.82 85.17
C VAL A 42 13.72 -71.80 85.12
N SER A 43 13.08 -72.39 86.13
CA SER A 43 11.63 -72.57 86.17
C SER A 43 10.86 -71.29 86.49
N SER A 44 11.53 -70.29 87.05
CA SER A 44 10.99 -68.95 87.28
C SER A 44 11.99 -67.89 86.80
N THR A 45 12.41 -66.93 87.63
CA THR A 45 13.26 -65.81 87.21
C THR A 45 14.74 -66.17 87.24
N ALA A 46 15.48 -65.84 86.18
CA ALA A 46 16.93 -65.94 86.10
C ALA A 46 17.57 -64.55 86.29
N ILE A 47 18.41 -64.38 87.32
CA ILE A 47 19.15 -63.14 87.57
C ILE A 47 20.65 -63.40 87.40
N LEU A 48 21.23 -62.86 86.34
CA LEU A 48 22.64 -62.97 86.00
C LEU A 48 23.37 -61.72 86.54
N ASN A 49 23.87 -61.79 87.78
CA ASN A 49 24.33 -60.59 88.48
C ASN A 49 25.79 -60.22 88.17
N ASN A 50 26.63 -61.21 87.86
CA ASN A 50 28.04 -61.05 87.50
C ASN A 50 28.31 -61.52 86.07
N ASN A 51 29.57 -61.63 85.63
CA ASN A 51 29.85 -62.12 84.29
C ASN A 51 29.46 -63.61 84.19
N VAL A 52 28.47 -63.93 83.37
CA VAL A 52 27.97 -65.30 83.20
C VAL A 52 28.24 -65.78 81.78
N THR A 53 28.94 -66.90 81.64
CA THR A 53 29.08 -67.61 80.38
C THR A 53 28.31 -68.92 80.44
N ILE A 54 27.40 -69.15 79.50
CA ILE A 54 26.66 -70.40 79.36
C ILE A 54 27.05 -71.00 78.01
N ASN A 55 27.72 -72.15 78.03
CA ASN A 55 28.22 -72.81 76.82
C ASN A 55 27.12 -73.57 76.05
N SER A 56 25.93 -73.72 76.63
CA SER A 56 24.75 -74.40 76.05
C SER A 56 23.52 -73.49 76.04
N ASN A 57 22.31 -74.02 75.76
CA ASN A 57 21.08 -73.21 75.81
C ASN A 57 20.75 -72.74 77.22
N LEU A 58 20.22 -71.51 77.32
CA LEU A 58 19.56 -70.98 78.52
C LEU A 58 18.05 -70.94 78.26
N ASN A 59 17.29 -71.70 79.05
CA ASN A 59 15.83 -71.73 79.00
C ASN A 59 15.27 -71.14 80.31
N VAL A 60 14.60 -70.00 80.23
CA VAL A 60 13.99 -69.31 81.37
C VAL A 60 12.48 -69.27 81.18
N LEU A 61 11.74 -69.97 82.04
CA LEU A 61 10.27 -69.94 82.01
C LEU A 61 9.68 -68.66 82.61
N GLY A 62 10.38 -68.01 83.54
CA GLY A 62 10.00 -66.71 84.08
C GLY A 62 10.71 -65.55 83.38
N ASN A 63 11.06 -64.53 84.17
CA ASN A 63 11.76 -63.35 83.67
C ASN A 63 13.28 -63.59 83.62
N MET A 64 13.99 -62.89 82.73
CA MET A 64 15.45 -62.84 82.73
C MET A 64 15.92 -61.43 83.09
N ILE A 65 16.85 -61.32 84.03
CA ILE A 65 17.50 -60.07 84.42
C ILE A 65 19.00 -60.25 84.25
N VAL A 66 19.61 -59.46 83.37
CA VAL A 66 21.05 -59.45 83.11
C VAL A 66 21.62 -58.18 83.72
N SER A 67 22.15 -58.28 84.94
CA SER A 67 22.71 -57.11 85.65
C SER A 67 24.13 -56.77 85.17
N ASN A 68 24.92 -57.76 84.75
CA ASN A 68 26.26 -57.60 84.20
C ASN A 68 26.41 -58.39 82.88
N ASN A 69 27.62 -58.57 82.31
CA ASN A 69 27.75 -59.20 80.99
C ASN A 69 27.33 -60.68 81.02
N ALA A 70 26.47 -61.10 80.08
CA ALA A 70 26.10 -62.49 79.89
C ALA A 70 26.40 -62.95 78.47
N THR A 71 27.11 -64.07 78.33
CA THR A 71 27.41 -64.72 77.06
C THR A 71 26.75 -66.09 77.03
N ILE A 72 25.77 -66.28 76.14
CA ILE A 72 25.14 -67.56 75.85
C ILE A 72 25.70 -68.02 74.50
N ASN A 73 26.55 -69.04 74.51
CA ASN A 73 27.17 -69.56 73.29
C ASN A 73 26.21 -70.35 72.40
N SER A 74 24.98 -70.59 72.86
CA SER A 74 23.92 -71.26 72.11
C SER A 74 22.62 -70.42 72.10
N SER A 75 21.44 -71.04 72.07
CA SER A 75 20.16 -70.32 72.02
C SER A 75 19.67 -69.87 73.40
N LEU A 76 19.04 -68.71 73.44
CA LEU A 76 18.37 -68.16 74.62
C LEU A 76 16.85 -68.15 74.42
N PHE A 77 16.12 -68.79 75.34
CA PHE A 77 14.66 -68.80 75.36
C PHE A 77 14.17 -68.20 76.68
N VAL A 78 13.38 -67.13 76.60
CA VAL A 78 12.74 -66.49 77.76
C VAL A 78 11.23 -66.43 77.51
N SER A 79 10.46 -67.09 78.37
CA SER A 79 9.00 -67.18 78.20
C SER A 79 8.27 -65.93 78.70
N ASN A 80 8.91 -65.12 79.55
CA ASN A 80 8.34 -63.86 80.06
C ASN A 80 9.25 -62.67 79.69
N ASN A 81 9.37 -61.66 80.56
CA ASN A 81 10.09 -60.42 80.25
C ASN A 81 11.61 -60.59 80.39
N SER A 82 12.37 -59.84 79.57
CA SER A 82 13.82 -59.72 79.68
C SER A 82 14.23 -58.29 80.01
N ILE A 83 15.03 -58.12 81.06
CA ILE A 83 15.67 -56.84 81.43
C ILE A 83 17.17 -57.01 81.27
N ILE A 84 17.76 -56.25 80.36
CA ILE A 84 19.19 -56.32 80.03
C ILE A 84 19.84 -55.00 80.45
N ASN A 85 20.45 -54.98 81.62
CA ASN A 85 21.10 -53.79 82.17
C ASN A 85 22.53 -53.60 81.62
N ASN A 86 23.23 -54.69 81.28
CA ASN A 86 24.56 -54.66 80.64
C ASN A 86 24.57 -55.46 79.32
N ASN A 87 25.70 -55.96 78.82
CA ASN A 87 25.72 -56.64 77.53
C ASN A 87 25.18 -58.07 77.61
N LEU A 88 24.30 -58.42 76.67
CA LEU A 88 23.88 -59.80 76.42
C LEU A 88 24.38 -60.23 75.03
N ILE A 89 25.24 -61.23 74.99
CA ILE A 89 25.74 -61.86 73.77
C ILE A 89 25.08 -63.23 73.65
N CYS A 90 24.33 -63.45 72.58
CA CYS A 90 23.75 -64.75 72.23
C CYS A 90 24.31 -65.19 70.87
N ASN A 91 25.16 -66.21 70.86
CA ASN A 91 25.83 -66.66 69.64
C ASN A 91 24.94 -67.50 68.71
N SER A 92 23.69 -67.78 69.11
CA SER A 92 22.66 -68.40 68.28
C SER A 92 21.37 -67.58 68.30
N ASN A 93 20.20 -68.21 68.34
CA ASN A 93 18.91 -67.52 68.33
C ASN A 93 18.49 -67.04 69.72
N MET A 94 17.84 -65.88 69.78
CA MET A 94 17.21 -65.35 70.99
C MET A 94 15.69 -65.22 70.77
N PHE A 95 14.92 -65.89 71.62
CA PHE A 95 13.46 -65.83 71.62
C PHE A 95 12.98 -65.32 72.98
N VAL A 96 12.36 -64.14 72.99
CA VAL A 96 11.71 -63.59 74.19
C VAL A 96 10.23 -63.36 73.90
N SER A 97 9.38 -64.06 74.63
CA SER A 97 7.93 -63.98 74.43
C SER A 97 7.34 -62.73 75.11
N GLY A 98 7.91 -62.27 76.23
CA GLY A 98 7.49 -61.06 76.92
C GLY A 98 8.15 -59.77 76.40
N ASN A 99 7.98 -58.69 77.16
CA ASN A 99 8.63 -57.40 76.89
C ASN A 99 10.14 -57.51 77.09
N THR A 100 10.90 -56.82 76.25
CA THR A 100 12.37 -56.76 76.38
C THR A 100 12.81 -55.30 76.52
N ASN A 101 13.45 -54.99 77.64
CA ASN A 101 14.05 -53.69 77.91
C ASN A 101 15.58 -53.82 77.88
N ILE A 102 16.20 -53.10 76.95
CA ILE A 102 17.64 -53.16 76.72
C ILE A 102 18.23 -51.79 77.05
N GLN A 103 19.00 -51.74 78.15
CA GLN A 103 19.71 -50.53 78.57
C GLN A 103 21.08 -50.40 77.91
N ASN A 104 21.73 -51.51 77.54
CA ASN A 104 23.04 -51.53 76.87
C ASN A 104 22.98 -52.31 75.53
N ASN A 105 24.01 -53.09 75.16
CA ASN A 105 24.02 -53.80 73.88
C ASN A 105 23.38 -55.19 73.98
N LEU A 106 22.52 -55.49 73.00
CA LEU A 106 22.11 -56.85 72.68
C LEU A 106 22.77 -57.26 71.37
N ILE A 107 23.62 -58.29 71.42
CA ILE A 107 24.27 -58.87 70.23
C ILE A 107 23.75 -60.29 70.08
N VAL A 108 23.07 -60.56 68.98
CA VAL A 108 22.56 -61.89 68.64
C VAL A 108 23.05 -62.25 67.25
N SER A 109 23.80 -63.33 67.13
CA SER A 109 24.34 -63.78 65.83
C SER A 109 23.29 -64.49 64.97
N GLY A 110 22.27 -65.09 65.61
CA GLY A 110 21.13 -65.72 64.95
C GLY A 110 19.89 -64.81 64.88
N ASN A 111 18.73 -65.43 64.68
CA ASN A 111 17.46 -64.71 64.64
C ASN A 111 17.08 -64.21 66.05
N THR A 112 16.60 -62.97 66.11
CA THR A 112 16.02 -62.39 67.32
C THR A 112 14.52 -62.16 67.10
N MET A 113 13.68 -62.84 67.89
CA MET A 113 12.24 -62.64 67.89
C MET A 113 11.81 -62.11 69.26
N LEU A 114 11.32 -60.88 69.28
CA LEU A 114 10.80 -60.20 70.48
C LEU A 114 9.33 -59.86 70.19
N ASN A 115 8.39 -60.56 70.83
CA ASN A 115 6.99 -60.57 70.38
C ASN A 115 6.13 -59.40 70.89
N ASN A 116 6.57 -58.69 71.92
CA ASN A 116 5.83 -57.60 72.55
C ASN A 116 6.63 -56.28 72.46
N THR A 117 6.38 -55.33 73.37
CA THR A 117 7.05 -54.03 73.36
C THR A 117 8.56 -54.20 73.54
N ILE A 118 9.31 -53.62 72.61
CA ILE A 118 10.77 -53.51 72.65
C ILE A 118 11.11 -52.06 72.97
N THR A 119 11.81 -51.84 74.08
CA THR A 119 12.37 -50.51 74.40
C THR A 119 13.89 -50.61 74.34
N ILE A 120 14.49 -49.84 73.44
CA ILE A 120 15.95 -49.73 73.30
C ILE A 120 16.31 -48.30 73.69
N ASN A 121 16.95 -48.14 74.85
CA ASN A 121 17.36 -46.83 75.36
C ASN A 121 18.74 -46.38 74.81
N SER A 122 19.37 -47.21 73.98
CA SER A 122 20.66 -46.98 73.32
C SER A 122 20.49 -47.01 71.79
N SER A 123 21.41 -47.61 71.04
CA SER A 123 21.34 -47.75 69.58
C SER A 123 20.74 -49.10 69.15
N LEU A 124 19.87 -49.06 68.14
CA LEU A 124 19.47 -50.25 67.35
C LEU A 124 20.21 -50.19 66.01
N ASN A 125 21.16 -51.11 65.80
CA ASN A 125 21.84 -51.26 64.50
C ASN A 125 21.33 -52.53 63.80
N VAL A 126 20.68 -52.37 62.66
CA VAL A 126 20.19 -53.48 61.82
C VAL A 126 20.97 -53.47 60.51
N SER A 127 21.83 -54.46 60.31
CA SER A 127 22.65 -54.60 59.09
C SER A 127 21.87 -55.11 57.88
N GLY A 128 20.65 -55.64 58.09
CA GLY A 128 19.72 -56.12 57.07
C GLY A 128 18.48 -55.24 56.89
N ILE A 129 17.46 -55.79 56.25
CA ILE A 129 16.18 -55.09 56.03
C ILE A 129 15.38 -55.00 57.34
N THR A 130 15.00 -53.78 57.72
CA THR A 130 14.01 -53.55 58.78
C THR A 130 12.63 -53.38 58.14
N GLN A 131 11.66 -54.22 58.51
CA GLN A 131 10.24 -54.07 58.11
C GLN A 131 9.44 -53.51 59.28
N LEU A 132 8.73 -52.40 59.07
CA LEU A 132 7.89 -51.75 60.08
C LEU A 132 6.44 -51.69 59.57
N ASN A 133 5.53 -52.40 60.25
CA ASN A 133 4.15 -52.54 59.79
C ASN A 133 3.26 -51.31 60.07
N GLN A 134 3.67 -50.43 60.99
CA GLN A 134 2.88 -49.27 61.46
C GLN A 134 3.60 -47.92 61.16
N GLY A 135 4.64 -47.94 60.33
CA GLY A 135 5.40 -46.74 59.93
C GLY A 135 6.59 -46.39 60.85
N ILE A 136 7.26 -45.27 60.53
CA ILE A 136 8.39 -44.71 61.27
C ILE A 136 7.94 -43.36 61.86
N ILE A 137 8.02 -43.20 63.18
CA ILE A 137 7.88 -41.91 63.86
C ILE A 137 9.24 -41.55 64.44
N THR A 138 9.90 -40.53 63.88
CA THR A 138 11.23 -40.07 64.31
C THR A 138 11.36 -38.57 64.10
N ASN A 139 12.20 -37.91 64.90
CA ASN A 139 12.51 -36.50 64.72
C ASN A 139 13.37 -36.25 63.47
N ASN A 140 14.24 -37.21 63.11
CA ASN A 140 15.15 -37.10 61.97
C ASN A 140 15.24 -38.42 61.19
N ILE A 141 15.23 -38.35 59.87
CA ILE A 141 15.57 -39.45 58.95
C ILE A 141 16.78 -38.99 58.13
N GLY A 142 17.93 -39.65 58.33
CA GLY A 142 19.17 -39.37 57.58
C GLY A 142 19.46 -40.46 56.55
N ALA A 143 19.99 -40.07 55.38
CA ALA A 143 20.48 -41.02 54.38
C ALA A 143 21.97 -41.31 54.60
N LEU A 144 22.37 -42.59 54.64
CA LEU A 144 23.78 -42.97 54.82
C LEU A 144 24.66 -42.57 53.62
N ASN A 145 24.08 -42.42 52.43
CA ASN A 145 24.79 -42.10 51.17
C ASN A 145 24.13 -40.93 50.40
N ASN A 146 23.58 -39.94 51.12
CA ASN A 146 22.88 -38.78 50.55
C ASN A 146 21.66 -39.10 49.67
N SER A 147 21.20 -40.36 49.64
CA SER A 147 20.03 -40.79 48.87
C SER A 147 19.00 -41.43 49.80
N LEU A 148 17.83 -40.81 49.89
CA LEU A 148 16.64 -41.32 50.57
C LEU A 148 15.55 -41.50 49.51
N SER A 149 15.18 -42.75 49.22
CA SER A 149 14.15 -43.06 48.22
C SER A 149 12.83 -43.45 48.88
N PHE A 150 11.74 -42.79 48.48
CA PHE A 150 10.38 -43.14 48.89
C PHE A 150 9.63 -43.78 47.71
N TYR A 151 9.10 -45.00 47.88
CA TYR A 151 8.31 -45.71 46.86
C TYR A 151 6.82 -45.74 47.23
N ALA A 152 6.22 -44.57 47.52
CA ALA A 152 4.83 -44.44 47.94
C ALA A 152 4.03 -43.58 46.94
N ASN A 153 2.73 -43.87 46.76
CA ASN A 153 1.83 -43.07 45.93
C ASN A 153 1.59 -41.66 46.49
N ASN A 154 1.54 -41.54 47.82
CA ASN A 154 1.36 -40.27 48.52
C ASN A 154 2.46 -40.12 49.58
N ILE A 155 3.15 -38.98 49.59
CA ILE A 155 4.15 -38.61 50.60
C ILE A 155 3.64 -37.36 51.31
N TYR A 156 3.28 -37.50 52.59
CA TYR A 156 2.90 -36.37 53.43
C TYR A 156 4.15 -35.89 54.19
N LEU A 157 4.55 -34.64 53.93
CA LEU A 157 5.65 -34.00 54.65
C LEU A 157 5.04 -32.96 55.60
N GLY A 158 5.21 -33.17 56.90
CA GLY A 158 4.78 -32.24 57.94
C GLY A 158 3.30 -32.30 58.36
N THR A 159 2.97 -31.51 59.38
CA THR A 159 1.64 -31.22 59.92
C THR A 159 1.40 -29.70 59.90
N THR A 160 0.28 -29.20 60.42
CA THR A 160 -0.04 -27.76 60.48
C THR A 160 1.02 -26.87 61.13
N ASN A 161 1.94 -27.45 61.94
CA ASN A 161 3.02 -26.72 62.60
C ASN A 161 4.42 -27.09 62.07
N SER A 162 4.52 -27.85 60.99
CA SER A 162 5.81 -28.29 60.47
C SER A 162 6.45 -27.23 59.58
N ILE A 163 7.75 -27.00 59.81
CA ILE A 163 8.60 -26.16 58.94
C ILE A 163 9.44 -27.12 58.09
N ILE A 164 9.29 -27.05 56.76
CA ILE A 164 10.00 -27.91 55.81
C ILE A 164 11.08 -27.07 55.13
N TYR A 165 12.35 -27.46 55.28
CA TYR A 165 13.48 -26.83 54.60
C TYR A 165 13.91 -27.67 53.39
N PHE A 166 13.88 -27.09 52.19
CA PHE A 166 14.56 -27.63 51.01
C PHE A 166 15.86 -26.84 50.79
N GLN A 167 16.99 -27.35 51.27
CA GLN A 167 18.30 -26.75 51.03
C GLN A 167 18.98 -27.45 49.84
N GLY A 168 19.05 -26.78 48.70
CA GLY A 168 19.81 -27.22 47.54
C GLY A 168 20.90 -26.19 47.19
N SER A 169 22.16 -26.61 47.16
CA SER A 169 23.25 -25.80 46.60
C SER A 169 23.30 -26.04 45.09
N THR A 170 22.70 -25.16 44.28
CA THR A 170 22.73 -25.32 42.81
C THR A 170 23.76 -24.41 42.17
N THR A 171 24.86 -24.97 41.67
CA THR A 171 25.68 -24.29 40.64
C THR A 171 25.45 -24.83 39.23
N TYR A 172 24.87 -26.02 39.04
CA TYR A 172 24.38 -26.51 37.74
C TYR A 172 23.69 -27.87 37.91
N ILE A 173 22.52 -28.09 37.31
CA ILE A 173 21.96 -29.45 37.13
C ILE A 173 21.62 -29.63 35.65
N ALA A 174 22.52 -30.26 34.89
CA ALA A 174 22.17 -30.92 33.63
C ALA A 174 21.74 -32.34 33.95
N SER A 175 20.47 -32.52 34.29
CA SER A 175 19.85 -33.85 34.35
C SER A 175 18.71 -33.88 33.34
N SER A 176 18.85 -34.74 32.32
CA SER A 176 17.79 -35.09 31.37
C SER A 176 16.74 -36.03 31.98
N GLN A 177 16.80 -36.28 33.29
CA GLN A 177 15.96 -37.26 33.99
C GLN A 177 15.09 -36.68 35.10
N LEU A 178 14.95 -35.35 35.21
CA LEU A 178 13.93 -34.76 36.07
C LEU A 178 12.56 -34.80 35.38
N LEU A 179 11.89 -35.95 35.44
CA LEU A 179 10.50 -36.12 35.02
C LEU A 179 9.56 -35.56 36.11
N LEU A 180 9.33 -34.25 36.08
CA LEU A 180 8.24 -33.60 36.84
C LEU A 180 6.92 -33.82 36.09
N PHE A 181 6.16 -34.83 36.48
CA PHE A 181 4.84 -35.12 35.89
C PHE A 181 3.76 -34.11 36.30
N ASN A 182 3.99 -33.30 37.34
CA ASN A 182 3.07 -32.26 37.74
C ASN A 182 3.84 -30.95 37.99
N LYS A 183 3.60 -29.95 37.15
CA LYS A 183 4.27 -28.63 37.20
C LYS A 183 3.56 -27.64 38.13
N ILE A 184 2.56 -28.10 38.88
CA ILE A 184 1.70 -27.26 39.73
C ILE A 184 2.01 -27.55 41.19
N ILE A 185 2.50 -26.54 41.93
CA ILE A 185 2.50 -26.54 43.39
C ILE A 185 1.13 -26.00 43.82
N SER A 186 0.27 -26.86 44.35
CA SER A 186 -1.04 -26.43 44.86
C SER A 186 -0.88 -25.95 46.31
N LEU A 187 -1.13 -24.67 46.54
CA LEU A 187 -1.24 -24.08 47.87
C LEU A 187 -2.72 -24.00 48.26
N ASN A 188 -3.07 -24.31 49.51
CA ASN A 188 -4.45 -24.24 50.04
C ASN A 188 -5.51 -25.12 49.32
N SER A 189 -5.15 -26.33 48.86
CA SER A 189 -6.10 -27.25 48.24
C SER A 189 -6.78 -28.17 49.28
N ILE A 190 -8.07 -27.93 49.54
CA ILE A 190 -9.00 -28.89 50.16
C ILE A 190 -10.34 -28.88 49.41
N THR A 191 -11.05 -30.00 49.47
CA THR A 191 -12.24 -30.37 48.67
C THR A 191 -13.52 -29.55 48.95
N THR A 192 -13.44 -28.43 49.68
CA THR A 192 -14.62 -27.70 50.17
C THR A 192 -14.78 -26.27 49.63
N ASN A 193 -14.00 -25.83 48.63
CA ASN A 193 -14.11 -24.50 47.99
C ASN A 193 -14.03 -23.28 48.94
N THR A 194 -13.47 -23.43 50.15
CA THR A 194 -13.18 -22.31 51.06
C THR A 194 -11.76 -22.46 51.60
N GLY A 195 -10.84 -21.63 51.12
CA GLY A 195 -9.49 -21.54 51.70
C GLY A 195 -9.56 -21.04 53.14
N ILE A 196 -8.85 -21.69 54.07
CA ILE A 196 -8.83 -21.36 55.50
C ILE A 196 -7.81 -20.25 55.82
N ASP A 197 -6.90 -19.95 54.88
CA ASP A 197 -5.81 -19.01 55.07
C ASP A 197 -6.14 -17.63 54.48
N ILE A 198 -6.00 -16.59 55.32
CA ILE A 198 -6.18 -15.16 54.98
C ILE A 198 -4.98 -14.59 54.20
N GLY A 199 -4.07 -15.44 53.70
CA GLY A 199 -3.06 -15.05 52.71
C GLY A 199 -2.00 -14.11 53.28
N ASN A 200 -1.53 -14.35 54.49
CA ASN A 200 -0.41 -13.62 55.12
C ASN A 200 0.91 -13.73 54.30
N ASP A 201 0.97 -13.10 53.13
CA ASP A 201 2.10 -13.15 52.21
C ASP A 201 2.46 -14.57 51.73
N ALA A 202 1.48 -15.46 51.65
CA ALA A 202 1.68 -16.84 51.21
C ALA A 202 2.02 -16.90 49.72
N GLY A 203 3.17 -17.48 49.36
CA GLY A 203 3.65 -17.51 47.98
C GLY A 203 5.04 -18.11 47.79
N ILE A 204 5.67 -17.79 46.66
CA ILE A 204 7.01 -18.23 46.25
C ILE A 204 7.96 -17.04 46.32
N GLU A 205 9.03 -17.12 47.13
CA GLU A 205 10.13 -16.15 47.10
C GLU A 205 11.22 -16.57 46.09
N ILE A 206 11.79 -15.59 45.41
CA ILE A 206 12.85 -15.70 44.40
C ILE A 206 14.02 -14.86 44.88
N LEU A 207 15.01 -15.49 45.51
CA LEU A 207 16.21 -14.81 46.00
C LEU A 207 17.13 -14.45 44.82
N GLY A 208 17.36 -13.16 44.59
CA GLY A 208 18.32 -12.66 43.59
C GLY A 208 19.48 -11.92 44.24
N THR A 209 20.56 -11.74 43.48
CA THR A 209 21.79 -11.08 43.96
C THR A 209 21.63 -9.59 44.27
N SER A 210 20.48 -8.99 43.95
CA SER A 210 20.17 -7.56 44.20
C SER A 210 18.89 -7.33 45.00
N GLY A 211 18.37 -8.38 45.67
CA GLY A 211 17.13 -8.30 46.46
C GLY A 211 16.29 -9.58 46.38
N VAL A 212 15.19 -9.60 47.11
CA VAL A 212 14.22 -10.71 47.11
C VAL A 212 13.07 -10.35 46.18
N GLY A 213 12.89 -11.13 45.12
CA GLY A 213 11.66 -11.15 44.34
C GLY A 213 10.67 -12.14 44.93
N TYR A 214 9.41 -12.07 44.57
CA TYR A 214 8.40 -13.04 45.02
C TYR A 214 7.15 -13.03 44.15
N ILE A 215 6.33 -14.07 44.27
CA ILE A 215 4.94 -14.14 43.84
C ILE A 215 4.14 -14.59 45.06
N LYS A 216 3.49 -13.66 45.77
CA LYS A 216 2.80 -13.91 47.04
C LYS A 216 1.40 -13.35 47.07
N THR A 217 0.51 -13.89 47.87
CA THR A 217 -0.78 -13.24 48.19
C THR A 217 -0.52 -11.94 48.96
N ASN A 218 -1.38 -10.94 48.85
CA ASN A 218 -1.40 -9.85 49.82
C ASN A 218 -2.05 -10.32 51.13
N SER A 219 -1.85 -9.58 52.22
CA SER A 219 -2.24 -9.93 53.60
C SER A 219 -3.69 -10.35 53.88
N ASP A 220 -4.61 -10.23 52.91
CA ASP A 220 -6.01 -10.66 53.01
C ASP A 220 -6.42 -11.70 51.93
N ALA A 221 -5.45 -12.25 51.20
CA ALA A 221 -5.62 -13.18 50.09
C ALA A 221 -6.44 -12.68 48.90
N SER A 222 -6.77 -11.39 48.79
CA SER A 222 -7.60 -10.88 47.68
C SER A 222 -6.86 -10.78 46.33
N ARG A 223 -5.53 -10.75 46.32
CA ARG A 223 -4.71 -10.59 45.10
C ARG A 223 -3.30 -11.15 45.27
N PHE A 224 -2.65 -11.44 44.14
CA PHE A 224 -1.22 -11.72 44.10
C PHE A 224 -0.38 -10.44 43.97
N ILE A 225 0.78 -10.45 44.59
CA ILE A 225 1.86 -9.46 44.55
C ILE A 225 3.04 -10.15 43.89
N ILE A 226 3.57 -9.55 42.82
CA ILE A 226 4.79 -9.99 42.16
C ILE A 226 5.86 -8.94 42.45
N GLN A 227 7.08 -9.34 42.83
CA GLN A 227 8.25 -8.45 42.96
C GLN A 227 9.43 -9.09 42.23
N SER A 228 10.17 -8.30 41.44
CA SER A 228 11.39 -8.79 40.81
C SER A 228 12.59 -8.67 41.78
N PRO A 229 13.59 -9.57 41.73
CA PRO A 229 14.74 -9.54 42.64
C PRO A 229 15.72 -8.37 42.44
N LEU A 230 15.47 -7.46 41.49
CA LEU A 230 16.40 -6.39 41.09
C LEU A 230 15.98 -5.00 41.59
N VAL A 231 14.83 -4.86 42.27
CA VAL A 231 14.24 -3.55 42.59
C VAL A 231 13.78 -3.50 44.06
N SER A 232 14.15 -2.41 44.77
CA SER A 232 13.78 -2.16 46.17
C SER A 232 12.36 -1.59 46.37
N ALA A 233 11.67 -1.25 45.28
CA ALA A 233 10.32 -0.71 45.27
C ALA A 233 9.33 -1.73 44.67
N LEU A 234 8.19 -1.90 45.34
CA LEU A 234 7.08 -2.79 44.95
C LEU A 234 6.64 -2.52 43.49
N SER A 235 6.64 -3.55 42.65
CA SER A 235 6.13 -3.50 41.25
C SER A 235 5.06 -4.56 41.06
N TYR A 236 3.81 -4.25 41.40
CA TYR A 236 2.69 -5.20 41.42
C TYR A 236 2.14 -5.52 40.01
N ILE A 237 1.73 -6.77 39.79
CA ILE A 237 0.73 -7.14 38.77
C ILE A 237 -0.48 -7.69 39.52
N ALA A 238 -1.42 -6.79 39.81
CA ALA A 238 -2.84 -7.10 40.03
C ALA A 238 -3.56 -6.18 39.04
N ILE A 239 -4.11 -6.73 37.95
CA ILE A 239 -4.52 -5.91 36.80
C ILE A 239 -5.98 -6.11 36.38
N GLN A 240 -6.84 -6.66 37.23
CA GLN A 240 -8.29 -6.67 36.94
C GLN A 240 -9.05 -6.33 38.22
N ASP A 241 -9.85 -5.26 38.19
CA ASP A 241 -10.89 -4.99 39.19
C ASP A 241 -12.13 -5.89 38.95
N ILE A 242 -13.19 -5.71 39.74
CA ILE A 242 -14.42 -6.52 39.62
C ILE A 242 -15.12 -6.41 38.25
N ASP A 243 -14.80 -5.36 37.49
CA ASP A 243 -15.31 -5.11 36.14
C ASP A 243 -14.30 -5.53 35.05
N ASN A 244 -13.24 -6.25 35.43
CA ASN A 244 -12.11 -6.70 34.62
C ASN A 244 -11.17 -5.58 34.13
N ASN A 245 -11.19 -4.37 34.70
CA ASN A 245 -10.35 -3.25 34.25
C ASN A 245 -8.91 -3.34 34.76
N ILE A 246 -7.98 -2.91 33.92
CA ILE A 246 -6.55 -2.85 34.18
C ILE A 246 -6.18 -1.51 34.79
N ASN A 247 -5.88 -1.46 36.10
CA ASN A 247 -5.45 -0.25 36.79
C ASN A 247 -3.95 -0.32 37.15
N ILE A 248 -3.12 0.52 36.52
CA ILE A 248 -1.69 0.64 36.76
C ILE A 248 -1.43 1.95 37.51
N SER A 249 -1.01 1.91 38.77
CA SER A 249 -0.77 3.12 39.56
C SER A 249 0.57 3.81 39.25
N GLY A 250 1.44 3.20 38.45
CA GLY A 250 2.75 3.73 38.03
C GLY A 250 2.84 4.02 36.53
N SER A 251 4.06 4.29 36.05
CA SER A 251 4.35 4.40 34.61
C SER A 251 4.30 3.02 33.95
N SER A 252 3.92 2.96 32.67
CA SER A 252 3.73 1.70 31.96
C SER A 252 4.33 1.71 30.56
N PHE A 253 4.90 0.58 30.15
CA PHE A 253 5.32 0.35 28.76
C PHE A 253 4.53 -0.85 28.20
N PHE A 254 3.76 -0.63 27.15
CA PHE A 254 3.01 -1.68 26.45
C PHE A 254 3.58 -1.91 25.06
N ASN A 255 3.96 -3.16 24.78
CA ASN A 255 4.40 -3.57 23.45
C ASN A 255 3.42 -4.57 22.83
N SER A 256 2.64 -4.12 21.85
CA SER A 256 1.69 -4.92 21.07
C SER A 256 0.76 -5.78 21.92
N VAL A 257 -0.29 -5.17 22.48
CA VAL A 257 -1.17 -5.81 23.46
C VAL A 257 -2.64 -5.66 23.04
N SER A 258 -3.44 -6.72 23.21
CA SER A 258 -4.89 -6.66 23.09
C SER A 258 -5.52 -6.71 24.47
N ILE A 259 -6.30 -5.69 24.85
CA ILE A 259 -6.99 -5.58 26.15
C ILE A 259 -8.46 -5.33 25.86
N LEU A 260 -9.37 -6.19 26.30
CA LEU A 260 -10.82 -6.06 26.02
C LEU A 260 -11.58 -5.14 27.01
N SER A 261 -10.99 -4.85 28.16
CA SER A 261 -11.55 -4.03 29.25
C SER A 261 -10.97 -2.61 29.26
N SER A 262 -11.28 -1.80 30.29
CA SER A 262 -10.67 -0.47 30.42
C SER A 262 -9.27 -0.56 30.98
N LEU A 263 -8.36 0.29 30.50
CA LEU A 263 -7.01 0.44 31.01
C LEU A 263 -6.84 1.84 31.61
N THR A 264 -6.53 1.93 32.90
CA THR A 264 -6.15 3.16 33.60
C THR A 264 -4.66 3.11 33.94
N VAL A 265 -3.90 4.14 33.58
CA VAL A 265 -2.48 4.31 33.94
C VAL A 265 -2.31 5.64 34.67
N SER A 266 -1.90 5.61 35.94
CA SER A 266 -1.69 6.83 36.71
C SER A 266 -0.37 7.55 36.40
N GLY A 267 0.66 6.81 35.96
CA GLY A 267 1.96 7.37 35.56
C GLY A 267 2.09 7.62 34.06
N VAL A 268 3.32 7.86 33.60
CA VAL A 268 3.63 8.08 32.18
C VAL A 268 3.43 6.77 31.41
N SER A 269 2.73 6.82 30.27
CA SER A 269 2.46 5.61 29.47
C SER A 269 3.16 5.67 28.10
N THR A 270 3.89 4.61 27.74
CA THR A 270 4.42 4.40 26.40
C THR A 270 3.73 3.19 25.79
N ILE A 271 2.99 3.38 24.70
CA ILE A 271 2.07 2.37 24.17
C ILE A 271 2.34 2.13 22.69
N TYR A 272 2.68 0.88 22.36
CA TYR A 272 2.84 0.41 20.99
C TYR A 272 1.73 -0.57 20.63
N ASN A 273 1.05 -0.36 19.50
CA ASN A 273 0.04 -1.26 18.93
C ASN A 273 -0.94 -1.86 19.96
N ILE A 274 -1.87 -1.05 20.47
CA ILE A 274 -2.87 -1.50 21.44
C ILE A 274 -4.24 -1.67 20.78
N SER A 275 -4.94 -2.76 21.07
CA SER A 275 -6.27 -3.01 20.49
C SER A 275 -7.27 -3.60 21.47
N GLY A 276 -8.56 -3.44 21.16
CA GLY A 276 -9.66 -4.06 21.89
C GLY A 276 -10.19 -3.27 23.10
N LEU A 277 -9.65 -2.08 23.41
CA LEU A 277 -9.92 -1.40 24.67
C LEU A 277 -11.37 -0.90 24.77
N SER A 278 -12.01 -1.10 25.92
CA SER A 278 -13.30 -0.43 26.20
C SER A 278 -13.11 1.05 26.55
N SER A 279 -12.02 1.42 27.23
CA SER A 279 -11.55 2.80 27.41
C SER A 279 -10.06 2.78 27.79
N LEU A 280 -9.34 3.86 27.51
CA LEU A 280 -7.96 4.06 27.94
C LEU A 280 -7.85 5.41 28.65
N ILE A 281 -7.50 5.39 29.92
CA ILE A 281 -7.32 6.58 30.77
C ILE A 281 -5.86 6.65 31.18
N VAL A 282 -5.17 7.74 30.84
CA VAL A 282 -3.79 8.00 31.27
C VAL A 282 -3.78 9.30 32.07
N ASN A 283 -3.51 9.22 33.38
CA ASN A 283 -3.52 10.39 34.27
C ASN A 283 -2.18 11.14 34.29
N ASN A 284 -1.35 10.95 33.27
CA ASN A 284 -0.08 11.64 33.07
C ASN A 284 0.23 11.74 31.56
N ASN A 285 1.48 12.06 31.19
CA ASN A 285 1.91 12.11 29.80
C ASN A 285 1.83 10.73 29.13
N SER A 286 1.50 10.73 27.84
CA SER A 286 1.39 9.53 27.03
C SER A 286 2.18 9.64 25.73
N PHE A 287 2.81 8.54 25.34
CA PHE A 287 3.45 8.36 24.05
C PHE A 287 2.81 7.17 23.36
N PHE A 288 2.30 7.39 22.15
CA PHE A 288 1.67 6.37 21.33
C PHE A 288 2.43 6.14 20.02
N ASN A 289 2.57 4.87 19.63
CA ASN A 289 3.15 4.49 18.36
C ASN A 289 2.50 3.23 17.76
N GLY A 290 1.74 3.39 16.67
CA GLY A 290 1.11 2.29 15.93
C GLY A 290 -0.42 2.34 15.99
N THR A 291 -1.09 1.18 15.89
CA THR A 291 -2.57 1.17 15.93
C THR A 291 -3.08 1.32 17.36
N ILE A 292 -4.07 2.20 17.60
CA ILE A 292 -4.74 2.37 18.89
C ILE A 292 -6.24 2.16 18.68
N SER A 293 -6.73 0.96 18.99
CA SER A 293 -8.15 0.65 18.89
C SER A 293 -8.78 0.66 20.28
N SER A 294 -9.44 1.78 20.62
CA SER A 294 -10.39 1.89 21.72
C SER A 294 -11.81 2.04 21.17
N ASN A 295 -12.75 1.21 21.63
CA ASN A 295 -14.16 1.32 21.31
C ASN A 295 -14.87 2.39 22.16
N GLY A 296 -14.31 2.76 23.31
CA GLY A 296 -14.77 3.90 24.12
C GLY A 296 -13.70 4.98 24.26
N LEU A 297 -13.71 5.67 25.40
CA LEU A 297 -12.99 6.93 25.58
C LEU A 297 -11.47 6.74 25.69
N LEU A 298 -10.69 7.50 24.92
CA LEU A 298 -9.26 7.72 25.15
C LEU A 298 -9.09 9.05 25.88
N ASN A 299 -8.77 9.02 27.17
CA ASN A 299 -8.59 10.21 28.00
C ASN A 299 -7.15 10.31 28.50
N VAL A 300 -6.47 11.43 28.23
CA VAL A 300 -5.10 11.69 28.72
C VAL A 300 -5.08 13.03 29.45
N SER A 301 -4.70 13.05 30.72
CA SER A 301 -4.61 14.32 31.47
C SER A 301 -3.31 15.09 31.20
N GLY A 302 -2.23 14.40 30.82
CA GLY A 302 -0.95 15.00 30.48
C GLY A 302 -0.78 15.30 28.99
N ASP A 303 0.48 15.53 28.60
CA ASP A 303 0.86 15.71 27.19
C ASP A 303 0.78 14.39 26.43
N THR A 304 0.26 14.43 25.22
CA THR A 304 0.08 13.27 24.34
C THR A 304 0.93 13.43 23.09
N ILE A 305 1.84 12.49 22.84
CA ILE A 305 2.66 12.44 21.62
C ILE A 305 2.27 11.19 20.84
N ILE A 306 1.84 11.36 19.58
CA ILE A 306 1.43 10.28 18.69
C ILE A 306 2.43 10.24 17.51
N THR A 307 3.09 9.10 17.30
CA THR A 307 4.15 8.89 16.29
C THR A 307 3.90 7.64 15.47
N GLY A 308 4.44 7.54 14.25
CA GLY A 308 4.17 6.41 13.35
C GLY A 308 2.81 6.54 12.64
N ASN A 309 2.34 5.43 12.04
CA ASN A 309 1.05 5.38 11.35
C ASN A 309 -0.04 4.96 12.33
N ASN A 310 -0.88 5.91 12.77
CA ASN A 310 -1.87 5.67 13.81
C ASN A 310 -3.28 5.75 13.23
N SER A 311 -4.12 4.77 13.60
CA SER A 311 -5.56 4.82 13.43
C SER A 311 -6.18 4.77 14.82
N ILE A 312 -6.99 5.79 15.15
CA ILE A 312 -7.66 5.95 16.44
C ILE A 312 -9.16 5.91 16.20
N LEU A 313 -9.81 4.87 16.73
CA LEU A 313 -11.23 4.58 16.47
C LEU A 313 -12.18 5.38 17.36
N GLY A 314 -11.82 5.62 18.63
CA GLY A 314 -12.67 6.28 19.62
C GLY A 314 -12.42 7.79 19.77
N ASN A 315 -13.26 8.43 20.59
CA ASN A 315 -13.10 9.83 21.00
C ASN A 315 -11.81 10.02 21.81
N ILE A 316 -11.09 11.09 21.51
CA ILE A 316 -9.85 11.46 22.20
C ILE A 316 -10.09 12.73 23.02
N ASN A 317 -9.86 12.65 24.32
CA ASN A 317 -9.85 13.80 25.23
C ASN A 317 -8.43 13.98 25.78
N VAL A 318 -7.80 15.14 25.55
CA VAL A 318 -6.49 15.46 26.11
C VAL A 318 -6.56 16.77 26.88
N SER A 319 -6.13 16.75 28.14
CA SER A 319 -6.19 17.95 28.99
C SER A 319 -5.03 18.92 28.76
N ASN A 320 -3.89 18.45 28.25
CA ASN A 320 -2.73 19.30 27.96
C ASN A 320 -2.39 19.30 26.46
N ILE A 321 -1.11 19.23 26.06
CA ILE A 321 -0.70 19.37 24.66
C ILE A 321 -0.89 18.03 23.92
N THR A 322 -1.38 18.07 22.69
CA THR A 322 -1.39 16.93 21.77
C THR A 322 -0.47 17.20 20.58
N ILE A 323 0.49 16.30 20.32
CA ILE A 323 1.44 16.40 19.21
C ILE A 323 1.30 15.17 18.30
N PHE A 324 0.92 15.38 17.04
CA PHE A 324 0.93 14.36 15.99
C PHE A 324 2.21 14.48 15.17
N ASN A 325 3.18 13.58 15.36
CA ASN A 325 4.48 13.58 14.66
C ASN A 325 4.55 12.59 13.48
N GLY A 326 3.56 11.71 13.31
CA GLY A 326 3.45 10.78 12.18
C GLY A 326 2.05 10.79 11.55
N PRO A 327 1.84 10.09 10.42
CA PRO A 327 0.52 9.99 9.80
C PRO A 327 -0.53 9.47 10.78
N THR A 328 -1.56 10.27 11.06
CA THR A 328 -2.58 9.94 12.06
C THR A 328 -3.98 10.13 11.49
N THR A 329 -4.83 9.11 11.66
CA THR A 329 -6.27 9.20 11.38
C THR A 329 -7.04 9.04 12.68
N VAL A 330 -7.81 10.06 13.05
CA VAL A 330 -8.77 10.02 14.16
C VAL A 330 -10.16 9.87 13.56
N LEU A 331 -10.81 8.73 13.80
CA LEU A 331 -12.11 8.40 13.20
C LEU A 331 -13.30 9.05 13.93
N SER A 332 -13.06 9.61 15.12
CA SER A 332 -14.07 10.23 16.00
C SER A 332 -13.68 11.65 16.44
N ASP A 333 -14.34 12.20 17.46
CA ASP A 333 -14.06 13.56 17.94
C ASP A 333 -12.72 13.65 18.69
N LEU A 334 -12.02 14.77 18.51
CA LEU A 334 -10.79 15.11 19.22
C LEU A 334 -11.01 16.38 20.03
N ASN A 335 -11.02 16.25 21.36
CA ASN A 335 -11.18 17.35 22.31
C ASN A 335 -9.87 17.58 23.05
N VAL A 336 -9.27 18.76 22.87
CA VAL A 336 -7.99 19.12 23.50
C VAL A 336 -8.14 20.43 24.26
N LEU A 337 -7.90 20.40 25.57
CA LEU A 337 -7.92 21.62 26.39
C LEU A 337 -6.64 22.46 26.19
N GLY A 338 -5.49 21.81 25.98
CA GLY A 338 -4.22 22.46 25.64
C GLY A 338 -4.05 22.74 24.15
N ASN A 339 -2.79 22.78 23.70
CA ASN A 339 -2.46 23.04 22.30
C ASN A 339 -2.52 21.77 21.45
N VAL A 340 -2.91 21.89 20.19
CA VAL A 340 -2.77 20.83 19.17
C VAL A 340 -1.67 21.20 18.20
N ILE A 341 -0.70 20.30 18.00
CA ILE A 341 0.41 20.47 17.06
C ILE A 341 0.44 19.28 16.09
N CYS A 342 0.03 19.48 14.85
CA CYS A 342 0.07 18.45 13.80
C CYS A 342 1.31 18.65 12.94
N ARG A 343 2.40 17.90 13.20
CA ARG A 343 3.62 17.89 12.36
C ARG A 343 3.55 16.86 11.24
N GLY A 344 2.94 15.71 11.50
CA GLY A 344 2.66 14.67 10.52
C GLY A 344 1.32 14.92 9.78
N ASN A 345 1.10 14.16 8.71
CA ASN A 345 -0.18 14.21 8.00
C ASN A 345 -1.31 13.75 8.91
N THR A 346 -2.35 14.56 9.09
CA THR A 346 -3.39 14.30 10.09
C THR A 346 -4.76 14.34 9.44
N THR A 347 -5.55 13.29 9.59
CA THR A 347 -6.95 13.24 9.16
C THR A 347 -7.84 13.10 10.38
N ILE A 348 -8.82 13.98 10.56
CA ILE A 348 -9.80 13.92 11.64
C ILE A 348 -11.19 13.82 11.00
N LEU A 349 -11.86 12.69 11.20
CA LEU A 349 -13.20 12.42 10.70
C LEU A 349 -14.30 12.92 11.63
N GLY A 350 -14.00 13.29 12.88
CA GLY A 350 -14.95 13.92 13.80
C GLY A 350 -14.72 15.43 13.95
N VAL A 351 -15.34 16.01 14.98
CA VAL A 351 -15.14 17.42 15.38
C VAL A 351 -13.80 17.56 16.08
N LEU A 352 -13.04 18.59 15.71
CA LEU A 352 -11.83 19.00 16.44
C LEU A 352 -12.16 20.20 17.34
N ASN A 353 -12.16 19.99 18.65
CA ASN A 353 -12.32 21.04 19.66
C ASN A 353 -10.97 21.34 20.31
N VAL A 354 -10.49 22.58 20.20
CA VAL A 354 -9.20 23.02 20.78
C VAL A 354 -9.42 24.24 21.65
N SER A 355 -9.22 24.11 22.97
CA SER A 355 -9.42 25.23 23.89
C SER A 355 -8.26 26.22 23.93
N ASN A 356 -7.09 25.85 23.41
CA ASN A 356 -5.93 26.73 23.26
C ASN A 356 -5.52 26.82 21.77
N ASN A 357 -4.23 26.85 21.46
CA ASN A 357 -3.74 27.09 20.11
C ASN A 357 -3.73 25.81 19.26
N SER A 358 -4.02 25.97 17.97
CA SER A 358 -3.93 24.92 16.95
C SER A 358 -2.83 25.27 15.95
N ILE A 359 -1.83 24.39 15.81
CA ILE A 359 -0.67 24.58 14.91
C ILE A 359 -0.62 23.38 13.95
N LEU A 360 -1.08 23.59 12.71
CA LEU A 360 -1.16 22.56 11.68
C LEU A 360 0.00 22.73 10.68
N GLN A 361 1.08 21.95 10.84
CA GLN A 361 2.31 22.01 10.03
C GLN A 361 2.35 20.93 8.93
N GLY A 362 1.86 19.73 9.22
CA GLY A 362 1.67 18.66 8.24
C GLY A 362 0.39 18.83 7.42
N SER A 363 0.23 18.04 6.35
CA SER A 363 -1.01 18.06 5.56
C SER A 363 -2.18 17.61 6.45
N THR A 364 -3.17 18.47 6.66
CA THR A 364 -4.25 18.22 7.62
C THR A 364 -5.61 18.27 6.93
N ALA A 365 -6.41 17.22 7.09
CA ALA A 365 -7.78 17.14 6.60
C ALA A 365 -8.75 16.97 7.78
N ILE A 366 -9.69 17.90 7.92
CA ILE A 366 -10.72 17.85 8.97
C ILE A 366 -12.07 17.81 8.27
N LEU A 367 -12.79 16.70 8.43
CA LEU A 367 -14.03 16.46 7.68
C LEU A 367 -15.25 17.15 8.32
N TYR A 368 -15.23 17.34 9.64
CA TYR A 368 -16.25 18.10 10.37
C TYR A 368 -15.71 19.45 10.85
N ASN A 369 -16.33 20.04 11.87
CA ASN A 369 -16.00 21.38 12.33
C ASN A 369 -14.68 21.38 13.11
N LEU A 370 -13.89 22.45 12.94
CA LEU A 370 -12.84 22.82 13.89
C LEU A 370 -13.37 23.99 14.74
N ASN A 371 -13.50 23.77 16.04
CA ASN A 371 -13.81 24.80 17.01
C ASN A 371 -12.54 25.09 17.83
N SER A 372 -11.91 26.23 17.58
CA SER A 372 -10.71 26.62 18.30
C SER A 372 -10.90 27.94 19.03
N LEU A 373 -10.59 27.94 20.34
CA LEU A 373 -10.67 29.13 21.17
C LEU A 373 -9.38 29.98 21.09
N GLY A 374 -8.22 29.36 20.87
CA GLY A 374 -6.92 30.03 20.78
C GLY A 374 -6.48 30.40 19.36
N LEU A 375 -5.19 30.76 19.23
CA LEU A 375 -4.56 31.13 17.97
C LEU A 375 -4.46 29.92 17.05
N ASN A 376 -4.85 30.10 15.79
CA ASN A 376 -4.74 29.07 14.76
C ASN A 376 -3.64 29.42 13.76
N ILE A 377 -2.65 28.53 13.61
CA ILE A 377 -1.54 28.69 12.68
C ILE A 377 -1.55 27.51 11.70
N LEU A 378 -1.84 27.79 10.43
CA LEU A 378 -1.99 26.81 9.36
C LEU A 378 -0.80 26.92 8.40
N ASN A 379 0.23 26.11 8.62
CA ASN A 379 1.49 26.08 7.86
C ASN A 379 1.53 24.95 6.81
N GLY A 380 0.81 23.85 7.04
CA GLY A 380 0.67 22.75 6.09
C GLY A 380 -0.40 23.01 5.04
N LEU A 381 -0.55 22.09 4.08
CA LEU A 381 -1.75 22.04 3.23
C LEU A 381 -2.93 21.65 4.12
N VAL A 382 -3.92 22.52 4.27
CA VAL A 382 -5.07 22.24 5.16
C VAL A 382 -6.37 22.27 4.39
N SER A 383 -7.19 21.24 4.59
CA SER A 383 -8.53 21.14 4.03
C SER A 383 -9.58 20.95 5.13
N PHE A 384 -10.65 21.74 5.06
CA PHE A 384 -11.81 21.64 5.92
C PHE A 384 -13.04 21.33 5.06
N ASN A 385 -13.73 20.23 5.32
CA ASN A 385 -14.97 19.93 4.60
C ASN A 385 -16.20 20.61 5.26
N SER A 386 -16.07 21.05 6.51
CA SER A 386 -17.12 21.77 7.25
C SER A 386 -16.63 23.15 7.75
N ASN A 387 -17.35 23.75 8.70
CA ASN A 387 -17.07 25.12 9.16
C ASN A 387 -15.82 25.20 10.03
N LEU A 388 -15.09 26.31 9.89
CA LEU A 388 -13.96 26.65 10.75
C LEU A 388 -14.37 27.81 11.69
N TYR A 389 -14.41 27.53 12.99
CA TYR A 389 -14.72 28.51 14.03
C TYR A 389 -13.48 28.83 14.86
N ILE A 390 -13.04 30.09 14.80
CA ILE A 390 -11.86 30.58 15.52
C ILE A 390 -12.28 31.76 16.39
N SER A 391 -12.11 31.62 17.71
CA SER A 391 -12.55 32.65 18.67
C SER A 391 -11.53 33.78 18.86
N THR A 392 -10.29 33.59 18.42
CA THR A 392 -9.25 34.63 18.48
C THR A 392 -8.65 34.85 17.10
N ASN A 393 -7.32 34.77 16.95
CA ASN A 393 -6.63 35.12 15.72
C ASN A 393 -6.33 33.89 14.86
N SER A 394 -6.19 34.09 13.55
CA SER A 394 -5.83 33.05 12.59
C SER A 394 -4.71 33.49 11.65
N ILE A 395 -3.80 32.57 11.32
CA ILE A 395 -2.68 32.78 10.41
C ILE A 395 -2.67 31.64 9.38
N PHE A 396 -2.88 31.98 8.12
CA PHE A 396 -2.91 31.07 6.97
C PHE A 396 -1.61 31.24 6.17
N ASN A 397 -0.60 30.42 6.44
CA ASN A 397 0.73 30.53 5.81
C ASN A 397 0.88 29.74 4.51
N ASN A 398 0.02 28.76 4.28
CA ASN A 398 0.04 27.89 3.10
C ASN A 398 -1.36 27.80 2.48
N THR A 399 -1.52 26.98 1.45
CA THR A 399 -2.80 26.79 0.78
C THR A 399 -3.81 26.18 1.74
N VAL A 400 -4.91 26.89 1.96
CA VAL A 400 -6.03 26.43 2.80
C VAL A 400 -7.31 26.41 1.97
N SER A 401 -8.00 25.27 1.99
CA SER A 401 -9.30 25.09 1.32
C SER A 401 -10.38 24.79 2.37
N ILE A 402 -11.45 25.58 2.36
CA ILE A 402 -12.60 25.41 3.24
C ILE A 402 -13.83 25.23 2.35
N ASN A 403 -14.43 24.05 2.36
CA ASN A 403 -15.63 23.75 1.57
C ASN A 403 -16.90 24.42 2.15
N SER A 404 -16.81 24.94 3.37
CA SER A 404 -17.91 25.62 4.08
C SER A 404 -17.52 27.06 4.48
N SER A 405 -18.06 27.59 5.59
CA SER A 405 -17.80 28.96 6.03
C SER A 405 -16.61 29.06 7.00
N LEU A 406 -15.94 30.21 6.96
CA LEU A 406 -14.91 30.61 7.92
C LEU A 406 -15.47 31.68 8.86
N TYR A 407 -15.40 31.42 10.17
CA TYR A 407 -15.77 32.37 11.23
C TYR A 407 -14.55 32.65 12.11
N VAL A 408 -14.09 33.91 12.16
CA VAL A 408 -12.98 34.34 13.01
C VAL A 408 -13.40 35.55 13.81
N SER A 409 -13.36 35.48 15.15
CA SER A 409 -13.75 36.62 15.99
C SER A 409 -12.61 37.64 16.15
N GLY A 410 -11.35 37.22 16.03
CA GLY A 410 -10.17 38.09 16.05
C GLY A 410 -9.63 38.41 14.65
N ASN A 411 -8.32 38.65 14.58
CA ASN A 411 -7.62 39.08 13.37
C ASN A 411 -7.24 37.87 12.49
N SER A 412 -7.22 38.05 11.18
CA SER A 412 -6.76 37.02 10.23
C SER A 412 -5.61 37.52 9.37
N ILE A 413 -4.53 36.73 9.26
CA ILE A 413 -3.42 36.98 8.35
C ILE A 413 -3.41 35.88 7.29
N ILE A 414 -3.48 36.26 6.02
CA ILE A 414 -3.48 35.34 4.87
C ILE A 414 -2.21 35.61 4.05
N ASN A 415 -1.25 34.70 4.12
CA ASN A 415 0.05 34.83 3.44
C ASN A 415 0.13 34.06 2.12
N ASN A 416 -0.81 33.15 1.85
CA ASN A 416 -0.87 32.35 0.62
C ASN A 416 -2.33 32.21 0.14
N SER A 417 -2.62 31.29 -0.78
CA SER A 417 -3.96 31.07 -1.33
C SER A 417 -4.95 30.55 -0.28
N LEU A 418 -6.06 31.26 -0.10
CA LEU A 418 -7.21 30.82 0.71
C LEU A 418 -8.41 30.64 -0.23
N SER A 419 -8.95 29.43 -0.30
CA SER A 419 -10.17 29.11 -1.07
C SER A 419 -11.31 28.77 -0.12
N ILE A 420 -12.43 29.47 -0.24
CA ILE A 420 -13.60 29.29 0.61
C ILE A 420 -14.83 29.18 -0.29
N ASN A 421 -15.56 28.06 -0.20
CA ASN A 421 -16.72 27.79 -1.06
C ASN A 421 -18.04 28.38 -0.50
N SER A 422 -18.01 28.96 0.70
CA SER A 422 -19.16 29.61 1.35
C SER A 422 -18.77 30.99 1.90
N ASN A 423 -19.18 31.33 3.13
CA ASN A 423 -19.00 32.68 3.68
C ASN A 423 -17.66 32.87 4.42
N ILE A 424 -17.10 34.08 4.34
CA ILE A 424 -16.00 34.55 5.19
C ILE A 424 -16.57 35.59 6.16
N ASN A 425 -16.55 35.29 7.46
CA ASN A 425 -16.96 36.21 8.51
C ASN A 425 -15.79 36.40 9.50
N ILE A 426 -15.11 37.52 9.40
CA ILE A 426 -13.97 37.87 10.26
C ILE A 426 -14.32 39.18 10.95
N SER A 427 -14.43 39.15 12.28
CA SER A 427 -14.82 40.32 13.09
C SER A 427 -13.65 41.28 13.36
N GLY A 428 -12.41 40.78 13.38
CA GLY A 428 -11.21 41.61 13.46
C GLY A 428 -10.64 42.01 12.08
N PRO A 429 -9.54 42.79 12.04
CA PRO A 429 -8.84 43.10 10.79
C PRO A 429 -8.36 41.86 10.04
N ILE A 430 -8.46 41.91 8.71
CA ILE A 430 -7.88 40.93 7.79
C ILE A 430 -6.66 41.56 7.10
N ILE A 431 -5.49 40.92 7.20
CA ILE A 431 -4.28 41.27 6.46
C ILE A 431 -4.07 40.20 5.39
N ILE A 432 -4.03 40.59 4.13
CA ILE A 432 -3.87 39.66 3.01
C ILE A 432 -2.62 40.05 2.23
N ASN A 433 -1.60 39.20 2.31
CA ASN A 433 -0.30 39.38 1.65
C ASN A 433 -0.21 38.61 0.31
N SER A 434 -1.31 37.99 -0.12
CA SER A 434 -1.46 37.25 -1.37
C SER A 434 -2.52 37.88 -2.29
N ASN A 435 -2.66 37.38 -3.52
CA ASN A 435 -3.69 37.85 -4.44
C ASN A 435 -5.08 37.41 -3.94
N ILE A 436 -6.04 38.34 -3.94
CA ILE A 436 -7.44 38.05 -3.64
C ILE A 436 -8.26 38.11 -4.92
N THR A 437 -8.97 37.01 -5.22
CA THR A 437 -9.97 36.97 -6.29
C THR A 437 -11.34 36.83 -5.65
N PHE A 438 -12.19 37.85 -5.77
CA PHE A 438 -13.59 37.76 -5.40
C PHE A 438 -14.42 37.47 -6.64
N CYS A 439 -15.03 36.29 -6.72
CA CYS A 439 -15.90 35.90 -7.83
C CYS A 439 -17.36 36.38 -7.66
N SER A 440 -17.64 37.20 -6.64
CA SER A 440 -18.97 37.69 -6.27
C SER A 440 -18.92 39.08 -5.59
N THR A 441 -20.03 39.54 -5.01
CA THR A 441 -20.18 40.87 -4.40
C THR A 441 -19.38 41.04 -3.11
N ILE A 442 -18.67 42.18 -2.98
CA ILE A 442 -17.98 42.60 -1.76
C ILE A 442 -18.85 43.66 -1.05
N ASN A 443 -19.28 43.39 0.19
CA ASN A 443 -19.95 44.37 1.06
C ASN A 443 -19.00 44.82 2.19
N LEU A 444 -18.57 46.09 2.16
CA LEU A 444 -17.69 46.69 3.18
C LEU A 444 -18.46 47.71 4.02
N ASN A 445 -18.72 47.38 5.29
CA ASN A 445 -19.43 48.26 6.23
C ASN A 445 -18.50 49.22 7.01
N GLY A 446 -17.19 49.16 6.76
CA GLY A 446 -16.15 49.96 7.46
C GLY A 446 -15.33 50.86 6.52
N SER A 447 -14.29 51.51 7.06
CA SER A 447 -13.42 52.43 6.31
C SER A 447 -12.33 51.71 5.49
N ILE A 448 -12.14 52.13 4.24
CA ILE A 448 -10.98 51.74 3.41
C ILE A 448 -9.84 52.74 3.67
N LEU A 449 -8.76 52.32 4.35
CA LEU A 449 -7.52 53.12 4.48
C LEU A 449 -6.61 52.89 3.26
N LEU A 450 -6.73 53.73 2.23
CA LEU A 450 -5.87 53.69 1.05
C LEU A 450 -4.97 54.95 1.00
N GLN A 451 -3.65 54.77 1.02
CA GLN A 451 -2.70 55.87 0.88
C GLN A 451 -2.64 56.30 -0.59
N LEU A 452 -3.38 57.34 -0.94
CA LEU A 452 -3.42 57.89 -2.30
C LEU A 452 -2.34 58.97 -2.51
N PRO A 453 -1.58 58.92 -3.62
CA PRO A 453 -0.56 59.90 -3.93
C PRO A 453 -1.14 61.29 -4.25
N HIS A 454 -0.42 62.36 -3.94
CA HIS A 454 -0.85 63.75 -4.14
C HIS A 454 -0.23 64.33 -5.40
N TYR A 455 -1.06 64.81 -6.33
CA TYR A 455 -0.64 65.61 -7.49
C TYR A 455 -1.48 66.88 -7.63
N ILE A 456 -0.86 67.95 -8.14
CA ILE A 456 -1.48 69.28 -8.28
C ILE A 456 -2.54 69.34 -9.39
N ASP A 457 -2.42 68.52 -10.42
CA ASP A 457 -3.35 68.44 -11.55
C ASP A 457 -3.34 67.04 -12.22
N ASN A 458 -4.26 66.88 -13.17
CA ASN A 458 -4.52 65.63 -13.87
C ASN A 458 -3.33 65.16 -14.74
N THR A 459 -2.64 66.10 -15.39
CA THR A 459 -1.52 65.84 -16.29
C THR A 459 -0.25 65.46 -15.50
N THR A 460 -0.04 66.05 -14.33
CA THR A 460 1.06 65.66 -13.43
C THR A 460 0.82 64.27 -12.83
N ALA A 461 -0.42 63.95 -12.46
CA ALA A 461 -0.79 62.60 -12.00
C ALA A 461 -0.52 61.53 -13.08
N LYS A 462 -0.88 61.82 -14.34
CA LYS A 462 -0.57 60.98 -15.51
C LYS A 462 0.92 60.68 -15.65
N ASN A 463 1.74 61.72 -15.68
CA ASN A 463 3.19 61.59 -15.91
C ASN A 463 3.90 60.84 -14.78
N ASN A 464 3.31 60.84 -13.58
CA ASN A 464 3.82 60.08 -12.43
C ASN A 464 3.16 58.69 -12.28
N GLY A 465 2.49 58.20 -13.33
CA GLY A 465 2.06 56.81 -13.43
C GLY A 465 0.68 56.51 -12.86
N ILE A 466 -0.14 57.51 -12.51
CA ILE A 466 -1.53 57.26 -12.14
C ILE A 466 -2.31 56.86 -13.38
N PRO A 467 -2.89 55.65 -13.45
CA PRO A 467 -3.65 55.20 -14.62
C PRO A 467 -4.93 56.01 -14.79
N LEU A 468 -5.52 55.99 -15.98
CA LEU A 468 -6.82 56.61 -16.22
C LEU A 468 -7.86 56.00 -15.26
N TYR A 469 -8.73 56.85 -14.71
CA TYR A 469 -9.65 56.54 -13.61
C TYR A 469 -9.00 56.14 -12.28
N GLY A 470 -7.66 56.19 -12.19
CA GLY A 470 -6.92 56.02 -10.96
C GLY A 470 -7.20 57.17 -9.98
N PHE A 471 -7.27 56.83 -8.70
CA PHE A 471 -7.48 57.81 -7.64
C PHE A 471 -6.16 58.48 -7.26
N TYR A 472 -6.18 59.80 -7.12
CA TYR A 472 -5.10 60.60 -6.54
C TYR A 472 -5.69 61.69 -5.65
N ARG A 473 -4.86 62.47 -4.96
CA ARG A 473 -5.34 63.59 -4.14
C ARG A 473 -4.83 64.92 -4.69
N THR A 474 -5.64 65.96 -4.56
CA THR A 474 -5.21 67.36 -4.72
C THR A 474 -5.73 68.16 -3.53
N GLY A 475 -4.84 68.73 -2.73
CA GLY A 475 -5.22 69.63 -1.63
C GLY A 475 -6.21 69.01 -0.62
N GLY A 476 -6.08 67.72 -0.31
CA GLY A 476 -6.93 66.99 0.65
C GLY A 476 -8.15 66.27 0.04
N ILE A 477 -8.55 66.62 -1.20
CA ILE A 477 -9.69 66.03 -1.90
C ILE A 477 -9.21 64.84 -2.75
N VAL A 478 -9.95 63.73 -2.71
CA VAL A 478 -9.72 62.59 -3.62
C VAL A 478 -10.28 62.94 -4.99
N LYS A 479 -9.46 62.78 -6.03
CA LYS A 479 -9.79 63.00 -7.44
C LYS A 479 -9.56 61.73 -8.24
N ILE A 480 -10.29 61.62 -9.34
CA ILE A 480 -10.15 60.57 -10.34
C ILE A 480 -9.40 61.17 -11.53
N ARG A 481 -8.39 60.48 -12.05
CA ARG A 481 -7.67 60.94 -13.25
C ARG A 481 -8.58 60.81 -14.49
N LEU A 482 -8.87 61.93 -15.16
CA LEU A 482 -9.71 62.02 -16.37
C LEU A 482 -8.86 62.05 -17.65
N ASN A 483 -9.50 61.94 -18.82
CA ASN A 483 -8.82 61.97 -20.12
C ASN A 483 -8.35 63.38 -20.49
N ASP A 484 -7.15 63.48 -21.08
CA ASP A 484 -6.58 64.72 -21.60
C ASP A 484 -5.85 64.57 -22.95
N ASP A 485 -5.99 63.41 -23.62
CA ASP A 485 -5.34 63.13 -24.91
C ASP A 485 -6.36 63.04 -26.06
N PRO A 486 -6.10 63.69 -27.22
CA PRO A 486 -6.88 63.47 -28.43
C PRO A 486 -6.75 62.02 -28.93
N PRO A 487 -7.76 61.50 -29.64
CA PRO A 487 -7.72 60.14 -30.17
C PRO A 487 -6.65 60.01 -31.27
N THR A 488 -5.91 58.91 -31.31
CA THR A 488 -4.93 58.66 -32.40
C THR A 488 -5.59 57.91 -33.55
N ILE A 489 -5.47 58.43 -34.77
CA ILE A 489 -5.94 57.77 -35.99
C ILE A 489 -4.78 57.01 -36.64
N THR A 490 -4.90 55.70 -36.72
CA THR A 490 -3.97 54.83 -37.44
C THR A 490 -4.67 54.23 -38.65
N LEU A 491 -4.06 54.33 -39.83
CA LEU A 491 -4.63 53.76 -41.05
C LEU A 491 -4.62 52.23 -40.97
N LYS A 492 -5.74 51.58 -41.31
CA LYS A 492 -5.75 50.13 -41.49
C LYS A 492 -5.30 49.81 -42.91
N GLY A 493 -4.21 49.06 -43.03
CA GLY A 493 -3.56 48.80 -44.31
C GLY A 493 -2.67 49.95 -44.77
N ASN A 494 -2.17 49.85 -46.00
CA ASN A 494 -1.07 50.68 -46.46
C ASN A 494 -1.45 52.18 -46.52
N SER A 495 -0.51 53.05 -46.15
CA SER A 495 -0.63 54.50 -46.30
C SER A 495 -0.68 54.95 -47.76
N THR A 496 -0.33 54.06 -48.69
CA THR A 496 -0.57 54.18 -50.13
C THR A 496 -1.30 52.94 -50.62
N VAL A 497 -2.47 53.10 -51.24
CA VAL A 497 -3.28 52.00 -51.78
C VAL A 497 -3.44 52.19 -53.28
N SER A 498 -3.26 51.11 -54.03
CA SER A 498 -3.50 51.08 -55.47
C SER A 498 -4.87 50.46 -55.76
N ILE A 499 -5.71 51.10 -56.59
CA ILE A 499 -7.00 50.57 -57.05
C ILE A 499 -7.01 50.34 -58.56
N ASN A 500 -7.74 49.32 -59.02
CA ASN A 500 -7.89 49.08 -60.45
C ASN A 500 -8.66 50.24 -61.12
N TYR A 501 -8.24 50.60 -62.32
CA TYR A 501 -8.93 51.58 -63.15
C TYR A 501 -10.45 51.29 -63.23
N GLY A 502 -11.27 52.32 -63.00
CA GLY A 502 -12.73 52.23 -63.04
C GLY A 502 -13.39 51.57 -61.82
N SER A 503 -12.64 51.21 -60.77
CA SER A 503 -13.18 50.52 -59.59
C SER A 503 -13.54 51.46 -58.45
N ALA A 504 -14.55 51.07 -57.68
CA ALA A 504 -14.80 51.67 -56.38
C ALA A 504 -13.63 51.38 -55.43
N TYR A 505 -13.25 52.38 -54.63
CA TYR A 505 -12.19 52.29 -53.64
C TYR A 505 -12.81 51.81 -52.34
N THR A 506 -12.47 50.61 -51.93
CA THR A 506 -12.79 50.15 -50.58
C THR A 506 -11.69 50.61 -49.64
N ASP A 507 -12.00 51.65 -48.87
CA ASP A 507 -11.15 52.07 -47.79
C ASP A 507 -11.09 50.95 -46.75
N LEU A 508 -9.89 50.48 -46.43
CA LEU A 508 -9.70 49.41 -45.45
C LEU A 508 -10.03 49.84 -44.01
N GLY A 509 -10.34 51.12 -43.85
CA GLY A 509 -10.73 51.74 -42.63
C GLY A 509 -9.56 52.39 -41.91
N ILE A 510 -9.89 52.97 -40.77
CA ILE A 510 -8.95 53.49 -39.79
C ILE A 510 -9.22 52.80 -38.46
N SER A 511 -8.18 52.57 -37.68
CA SER A 511 -8.30 52.28 -36.25
C SER A 511 -8.11 53.58 -35.51
N ILE A 512 -9.05 53.87 -34.62
CA ILE A 512 -8.93 54.99 -33.72
C ILE A 512 -8.66 54.40 -32.35
N THR A 513 -7.54 54.80 -31.77
CA THR A 513 -7.16 54.43 -30.42
C THR A 513 -7.17 55.70 -29.58
N SER A 514 -8.06 55.77 -28.61
CA SER A 514 -7.98 56.74 -27.53
C SER A 514 -7.47 56.02 -26.27
N PRO A 515 -6.62 56.67 -25.46
CA PRO A 515 -6.27 56.12 -24.16
C PRO A 515 -7.47 56.04 -23.20
N ALA A 516 -8.61 56.68 -23.50
CA ALA A 516 -9.76 56.76 -22.60
C ALA A 516 -11.08 56.22 -23.12
N TYR A 517 -11.30 56.23 -24.43
CA TYR A 517 -12.57 55.82 -25.02
C TYR A 517 -12.39 54.67 -26.00
N THR A 518 -13.26 53.67 -25.85
CA THR A 518 -13.47 52.63 -26.83
C THR A 518 -14.71 52.99 -27.67
N ASN A 519 -14.71 52.65 -28.96
CA ASN A 519 -15.78 52.97 -29.93
C ASN A 519 -15.84 54.44 -30.40
N LEU A 520 -14.69 55.04 -30.71
CA LEU A 520 -14.65 56.31 -31.43
C LEU A 520 -14.88 56.12 -32.92
N TYR A 521 -15.58 57.08 -33.52
CA TYR A 521 -15.91 57.07 -34.95
C TYR A 521 -14.97 57.93 -35.76
N GLY A 522 -14.51 57.37 -36.87
CA GLY A 522 -13.66 58.04 -37.83
C GLY A 522 -14.43 58.38 -39.08
N TYR A 523 -14.04 59.47 -39.74
CA TYR A 523 -14.71 59.93 -40.94
C TYR A 523 -13.68 60.23 -42.03
N ILE A 524 -13.96 59.84 -43.27
CA ILE A 524 -13.29 60.39 -44.46
C ILE A 524 -14.00 61.70 -44.78
N TYR A 525 -13.26 62.80 -44.76
CA TYR A 525 -13.83 64.12 -45.02
C TYR A 525 -13.42 64.69 -46.38
N SER A 526 -12.41 64.09 -47.05
CA SER A 526 -12.00 64.50 -48.40
C SER A 526 -11.34 63.37 -49.20
N ILE A 527 -11.60 63.32 -50.51
CA ILE A 527 -10.88 62.47 -51.47
C ILE A 527 -10.59 63.28 -52.75
N GLY A 528 -9.31 63.54 -53.05
CA GLY A 528 -8.92 64.16 -54.32
C GLY A 528 -7.48 64.70 -54.36
N SER A 529 -7.16 65.49 -55.38
CA SER A 529 -5.78 65.95 -55.67
C SER A 529 -5.42 67.31 -55.03
N GLY A 530 -6.05 67.65 -53.90
CA GLY A 530 -5.79 68.87 -53.13
C GLY A 530 -6.88 69.94 -53.28
N THR A 531 -7.14 70.43 -54.50
CA THR A 531 -8.15 71.49 -54.75
C THR A 531 -9.49 70.97 -55.28
N THR A 532 -9.58 69.67 -55.57
CA THR A 532 -10.81 69.00 -56.00
C THR A 532 -11.14 67.90 -54.99
N ASN A 533 -12.41 67.84 -54.57
CA ASN A 533 -12.91 66.80 -53.67
C ASN A 533 -14.08 66.10 -54.37
N ILE A 534 -14.01 64.78 -54.52
CA ILE A 534 -15.04 64.00 -55.23
C ILE A 534 -16.18 63.55 -54.32
N ILE A 535 -16.07 63.79 -53.01
CA ILE A 535 -17.12 63.53 -52.02
C ILE A 535 -17.63 64.86 -51.43
N THR A 536 -18.93 64.96 -51.19
CA THR A 536 -19.58 66.20 -50.72
C THR A 536 -20.01 66.15 -49.25
N ASN A 537 -20.07 64.96 -48.65
CA ASN A 537 -20.38 64.73 -47.25
C ASN A 537 -19.31 63.84 -46.60
N ASN A 538 -19.08 64.03 -45.30
CA ASN A 538 -18.18 63.15 -44.53
C ASN A 538 -18.72 61.72 -44.52
N ILE A 539 -17.86 60.75 -44.80
CA ILE A 539 -18.20 59.34 -44.87
C ILE A 539 -17.72 58.66 -43.59
N LEU A 540 -18.64 58.08 -42.81
CA LEU A 540 -18.30 57.30 -41.62
C LEU A 540 -17.48 56.07 -42.00
N VAL A 541 -16.37 55.86 -41.31
CA VAL A 541 -15.43 54.75 -41.52
C VAL A 541 -15.69 53.67 -40.49
N SER A 542 -16.71 52.84 -40.73
CA SER A 542 -17.09 51.71 -39.87
C SER A 542 -16.48 50.41 -40.38
N GLY A 543 -15.14 50.30 -40.31
CA GLY A 543 -14.41 49.20 -40.92
C GLY A 543 -14.14 49.45 -42.40
N THR A 544 -14.30 48.43 -43.24
CA THR A 544 -14.09 48.58 -44.68
C THR A 544 -15.26 49.37 -45.29
N THR A 545 -14.97 50.51 -45.89
CA THR A 545 -15.99 51.41 -46.46
C THR A 545 -15.77 51.56 -47.96
N THR A 546 -16.70 51.08 -48.77
CA THR A 546 -16.60 51.18 -50.24
C THR A 546 -17.12 52.53 -50.72
N ILE A 547 -16.24 53.28 -51.39
CA ILE A 547 -16.52 54.59 -51.95
C ILE A 547 -16.64 54.44 -53.45
N THR A 548 -17.86 54.52 -53.97
CA THR A 548 -18.14 54.32 -55.40
C THR A 548 -17.73 55.52 -56.26
N ASN A 549 -17.68 56.73 -55.69
CA ASN A 549 -17.27 57.95 -56.41
C ASN A 549 -15.84 57.89 -56.98
N THR A 550 -15.00 56.95 -56.54
CA THR A 550 -13.65 56.79 -57.08
C THR A 550 -13.61 56.07 -58.43
N SER A 551 -14.73 55.49 -58.90
CA SER A 551 -14.79 54.82 -60.22
C SER A 551 -14.63 55.80 -61.39
N SER A 552 -14.81 57.10 -61.15
CA SER A 552 -14.55 58.17 -62.11
C SER A 552 -13.09 58.67 -62.10
N LEU A 553 -12.22 58.13 -61.24
CA LEU A 553 -10.81 58.51 -61.17
C LEU A 553 -10.03 57.90 -62.33
N THR A 554 -9.32 58.75 -63.08
CA THR A 554 -8.37 58.33 -64.11
C THR A 554 -7.06 57.85 -63.49
N SER A 555 -6.23 57.14 -64.26
CA SER A 555 -4.89 56.69 -63.82
C SER A 555 -4.09 57.86 -63.23
N GLY A 556 -3.69 57.76 -61.97
CA GLY A 556 -3.08 58.87 -61.22
C GLY A 556 -3.03 58.62 -59.71
N SER A 557 -2.64 59.64 -58.93
CA SER A 557 -2.50 59.59 -57.47
C SER A 557 -3.41 60.64 -56.80
N TYR A 558 -4.13 60.26 -55.74
CA TYR A 558 -5.13 61.08 -55.04
C TYR A 558 -5.00 60.92 -53.52
N LEU A 559 -5.38 61.91 -52.71
CA LEU A 559 -5.32 61.83 -51.25
C LEU A 559 -6.71 61.59 -50.64
N VAL A 560 -6.81 60.60 -49.75
CA VAL A 560 -7.98 60.31 -48.90
C VAL A 560 -7.67 60.82 -47.50
N SER A 561 -8.46 61.78 -46.99
CA SER A 561 -8.21 62.44 -45.69
C SER A 561 -9.24 62.05 -44.64
N TYR A 562 -8.77 61.75 -43.42
CA TYR A 562 -9.56 61.26 -42.29
C TYR A 562 -9.53 62.20 -41.09
N SER A 563 -10.60 62.18 -40.29
CA SER A 563 -10.72 62.85 -38.99
C SER A 563 -11.44 61.99 -37.96
N ALA A 564 -11.14 62.17 -36.67
CA ALA A 564 -11.81 61.48 -35.56
C ALA A 564 -11.84 62.40 -34.33
N SER A 565 -12.95 62.39 -33.60
CA SER A 565 -13.15 63.18 -32.39
C SER A 565 -13.56 62.29 -31.22
N ASP A 566 -13.10 62.60 -30.01
CA ASP A 566 -13.58 61.94 -28.79
C ASP A 566 -14.78 62.70 -28.15
N PRO A 567 -15.53 62.05 -27.23
CA PRO A 567 -16.66 62.67 -26.53
C PRO A 567 -16.29 63.91 -25.70
N ASP A 568 -15.01 64.08 -25.35
CA ASP A 568 -14.50 65.25 -24.62
C ASP A 568 -14.19 66.43 -25.56
N GLY A 569 -14.32 66.25 -26.88
CA GLY A 569 -14.22 67.29 -27.89
C GLY A 569 -12.85 67.43 -28.56
N PHE A 570 -11.91 66.52 -28.30
CA PHE A 570 -10.58 66.53 -28.91
C PHE A 570 -10.58 65.84 -30.28
N ILE A 571 -9.95 66.45 -31.30
CA ILE A 571 -10.00 66.00 -32.71
C ILE A 571 -8.59 65.72 -33.25
N SER A 572 -8.46 64.64 -34.02
CA SER A 572 -7.24 64.26 -34.77
C SER A 572 -7.49 64.07 -36.26
N TYR A 573 -6.42 64.12 -37.05
CA TYR A 573 -6.44 63.99 -38.52
C TYR A 573 -5.37 63.00 -39.03
N ASN A 574 -5.63 62.32 -40.15
CA ASN A 574 -4.64 61.51 -40.88
C ASN A 574 -5.00 61.43 -42.38
N SER A 575 -4.14 60.87 -43.25
CA SER A 575 -4.43 60.75 -44.69
C SER A 575 -3.71 59.58 -45.37
N ARG A 576 -4.33 59.00 -46.41
CA ARG A 576 -3.81 57.91 -47.25
C ARG A 576 -3.71 58.35 -48.71
N ASN A 577 -2.66 57.94 -49.41
CA ASN A 577 -2.51 58.13 -50.85
C ASN A 577 -3.21 56.99 -51.63
N LEU A 578 -3.92 57.30 -52.70
CA LEU A 578 -4.69 56.39 -53.54
C LEU A 578 -4.16 56.46 -54.98
N ILE A 579 -3.48 55.41 -55.43
CA ILE A 579 -2.90 55.27 -56.77
C ILE A 579 -3.85 54.43 -57.64
N VAL A 580 -3.96 54.69 -58.94
CA VAL A 580 -4.78 53.88 -59.86
C VAL A 580 -3.89 53.19 -60.91
N PRO A 581 -3.39 51.95 -60.69
CA PRO A 581 -2.49 51.21 -61.62
C PRO A 581 -3.21 50.30 -62.65
N ALA A 582 -2.42 49.63 -63.51
CA ALA A 582 -2.85 48.53 -64.39
C ALA A 582 -2.85 47.14 -63.66
N VAL A 583 -3.67 46.16 -64.05
CA VAL A 583 -4.32 45.13 -63.18
C VAL A 583 -3.64 43.70 -63.06
N PRO A 584 -3.46 43.07 -61.84
CA PRO A 584 -3.03 41.64 -61.57
C PRO A 584 -3.94 40.71 -60.65
N SER A 585 -3.54 39.45 -60.27
CA SER A 585 -4.35 38.21 -59.86
C SER A 585 -4.50 37.81 -58.34
N ILE A 586 -5.43 36.89 -57.90
CA ILE A 586 -5.91 36.63 -56.46
C ILE A 586 -5.83 35.15 -55.90
N ILE A 587 -5.64 34.89 -54.57
CA ILE A 587 -5.66 33.57 -53.83
C ILE A 587 -6.75 33.47 -52.70
N THR A 588 -7.33 32.28 -52.38
CA THR A 588 -8.35 32.00 -51.32
C THR A 588 -8.12 30.65 -50.57
N LEU A 589 -8.46 30.53 -49.27
CA LEU A 589 -8.36 29.27 -48.48
C LEU A 589 -9.54 28.30 -48.72
N LYS A 590 -9.30 26.99 -48.64
CA LYS A 590 -10.35 25.96 -48.58
C LYS A 590 -10.46 25.40 -47.15
N GLY A 591 -11.65 25.48 -46.55
CA GLY A 591 -11.94 24.95 -45.20
C GLY A 591 -11.82 25.97 -44.05
N ASN A 592 -11.91 25.51 -42.80
CA ASN A 592 -11.92 26.36 -41.60
C ASN A 592 -10.56 27.03 -41.36
N SER A 593 -10.58 28.28 -40.90
CA SER A 593 -9.39 29.09 -40.60
C SER A 593 -8.69 28.73 -39.28
N THR A 594 -9.32 27.93 -38.42
CA THR A 594 -8.74 27.38 -37.17
C THR A 594 -9.06 25.89 -37.04
N VAL A 595 -8.08 25.08 -36.66
CA VAL A 595 -8.19 23.62 -36.48
C VAL A 595 -7.52 23.18 -35.17
N SER A 596 -8.11 22.23 -34.43
CA SER A 596 -7.54 21.70 -33.18
C SER A 596 -7.30 20.19 -33.29
N ILE A 597 -6.18 19.71 -32.72
CA ILE A 597 -5.75 18.31 -32.75
C ILE A 597 -5.26 17.87 -31.35
N SER A 598 -5.46 16.60 -31.00
CA SER A 598 -4.93 16.00 -29.77
C SER A 598 -3.41 15.81 -29.86
N TYR A 599 -2.71 15.78 -28.72
CA TYR A 599 -1.26 15.53 -28.68
C TYR A 599 -0.89 14.25 -29.45
N GLY A 600 0.06 14.36 -30.38
CA GLY A 600 0.49 13.27 -31.25
C GLY A 600 -0.43 12.95 -32.44
N SER A 601 -1.54 13.66 -32.64
CA SER A 601 -2.43 13.42 -33.81
C SER A 601 -1.90 14.08 -35.09
N ALA A 602 -2.25 13.52 -36.25
CA ALA A 602 -1.88 14.09 -37.54
C ALA A 602 -2.78 15.25 -37.97
N TYR A 603 -2.20 16.28 -38.60
CA TYR A 603 -2.94 17.42 -39.14
C TYR A 603 -3.27 17.22 -40.63
N THR A 604 -4.53 17.44 -41.03
CA THR A 604 -4.93 17.41 -42.45
C THR A 604 -5.30 18.80 -42.93
N ASP A 605 -4.59 19.31 -43.94
CA ASP A 605 -4.85 20.61 -44.54
C ASP A 605 -5.76 20.48 -45.77
N LEU A 606 -6.72 21.38 -45.90
CA LEU A 606 -7.71 21.34 -46.98
C LEU A 606 -7.30 22.18 -48.22
N GLY A 607 -6.19 22.93 -48.12
CA GLY A 607 -5.54 23.63 -49.22
C GLY A 607 -6.07 25.03 -49.55
N ILE A 608 -5.71 25.53 -50.74
CA ILE A 608 -6.05 26.87 -51.27
C ILE A 608 -6.57 26.81 -52.72
N SER A 609 -7.20 27.88 -53.20
CA SER A 609 -7.60 28.10 -54.60
C SER A 609 -7.06 29.44 -55.12
N ILE A 610 -6.58 29.48 -56.37
CA ILE A 610 -5.98 30.67 -56.98
C ILE A 610 -6.80 31.02 -58.22
N ASN A 611 -7.20 32.30 -58.36
CA ASN A 611 -8.02 32.79 -59.45
C ASN A 611 -7.29 33.96 -60.15
N SER A 612 -6.80 33.71 -61.37
CA SER A 612 -6.13 34.70 -62.21
C SER A 612 -6.93 34.90 -63.49
N SER A 613 -7.28 36.16 -63.80
CA SER A 613 -7.94 36.52 -65.06
C SER A 613 -6.98 36.65 -66.24
N VAL A 614 -5.67 36.45 -66.03
CA VAL A 614 -4.62 36.76 -67.02
C VAL A 614 -3.68 35.56 -67.30
N TYR A 615 -3.46 34.66 -66.34
CA TYR A 615 -2.50 33.56 -66.48
C TYR A 615 -3.08 32.21 -66.03
N THR A 616 -2.85 31.15 -66.81
CA THR A 616 -3.43 29.82 -66.56
C THR A 616 -2.53 28.86 -65.75
N ASN A 617 -1.29 29.25 -65.43
CA ASN A 617 -0.30 28.39 -64.74
C ASN A 617 0.25 29.06 -63.47
N VAL A 618 -0.58 29.21 -62.43
CA VAL A 618 -0.17 29.76 -61.12
C VAL A 618 -0.23 28.67 -60.05
N TYR A 619 0.87 28.45 -59.34
CA TYR A 619 1.02 27.37 -58.34
C TYR A 619 1.01 27.91 -56.91
N GLY A 620 0.32 27.21 -56.01
CA GLY A 620 0.21 27.54 -54.58
C GLY A 620 0.99 26.57 -53.69
N TYR A 621 1.61 27.10 -52.64
CA TYR A 621 2.48 26.35 -51.72
C TYR A 621 2.14 26.67 -50.25
N ILE A 622 2.22 25.69 -49.35
CA ILE A 622 2.39 25.94 -47.91
C ILE A 622 3.87 26.29 -47.71
N TYR A 623 4.12 27.49 -47.20
CA TYR A 623 5.44 28.08 -47.05
C TYR A 623 6.02 27.87 -45.64
N SER A 624 5.19 27.76 -44.61
CA SER A 624 5.64 27.46 -43.25
C SER A 624 4.55 26.90 -42.34
N ILE A 625 4.95 26.10 -41.34
CA ILE A 625 4.15 25.76 -40.16
C ILE A 625 5.02 25.99 -38.92
N GLY A 626 4.60 26.91 -38.04
CA GLY A 626 5.40 27.32 -36.89
C GLY A 626 4.68 28.21 -35.88
N SER A 627 5.29 28.41 -34.72
CA SER A 627 4.93 29.49 -33.78
C SER A 627 5.87 30.69 -34.01
N ASP A 628 5.63 31.83 -33.38
CA ASP A 628 6.43 33.06 -33.55
C ASP A 628 7.95 32.88 -33.32
N THR A 629 8.37 31.77 -32.71
CA THR A 629 9.78 31.48 -32.37
C THR A 629 10.35 30.18 -32.97
N ILE A 630 9.55 29.29 -33.57
CA ILE A 630 10.03 27.99 -34.11
C ILE A 630 9.25 27.62 -35.39
N ASN A 631 9.95 27.50 -36.53
CA ASN A 631 9.44 26.94 -37.80
C ASN A 631 9.80 25.46 -37.91
N ILE A 632 8.81 24.59 -38.06
CA ILE A 632 8.99 23.13 -37.99
C ILE A 632 8.93 22.48 -39.38
N ILE A 633 8.36 23.18 -40.37
CA ILE A 633 8.41 22.81 -41.79
C ILE A 633 8.87 24.03 -42.60
N THR A 634 9.98 23.90 -43.33
CA THR A 634 10.63 24.98 -44.10
C THR A 634 10.65 24.74 -45.61
N ASN A 635 10.09 23.62 -46.09
CA ASN A 635 10.02 23.32 -47.52
C ASN A 635 8.66 23.75 -48.08
N ASN A 636 8.66 24.39 -49.25
CA ASN A 636 7.45 24.75 -49.99
C ASN A 636 6.69 23.48 -50.41
N ILE A 637 5.61 23.15 -49.71
CA ILE A 637 4.77 21.99 -50.04
C ILE A 637 3.74 22.45 -51.07
N LEU A 638 3.78 21.90 -52.28
CA LEU A 638 2.81 22.20 -53.34
C LEU A 638 1.39 21.79 -52.90
N VAL A 639 0.43 22.69 -53.05
CA VAL A 639 -0.95 22.52 -52.59
C VAL A 639 -1.90 22.53 -53.79
N SER A 640 -1.87 21.46 -54.59
CA SER A 640 -2.81 21.25 -55.70
C SER A 640 -4.02 20.39 -55.30
N GLY A 641 -4.49 20.50 -54.04
CA GLY A 641 -5.57 19.68 -53.48
C GLY A 641 -5.62 19.66 -51.94
N THR A 642 -6.34 18.70 -51.35
CA THR A 642 -6.28 18.39 -49.90
C THR A 642 -4.97 17.66 -49.59
N THR A 643 -4.18 18.16 -48.64
CA THR A 643 -2.84 17.67 -48.33
C THR A 643 -2.73 17.33 -46.84
N THR A 644 -2.54 16.07 -46.50
CA THR A 644 -2.33 15.63 -45.10
C THR A 644 -0.88 15.80 -44.68
N ILE A 645 -0.65 16.52 -43.58
CA ILE A 645 0.68 16.79 -43.03
C ILE A 645 0.88 15.87 -41.84
N THR A 646 1.67 14.83 -42.04
CA THR A 646 1.89 13.77 -41.05
C THR A 646 2.94 14.12 -40.01
N ASN A 647 3.59 15.28 -40.16
CA ASN A 647 4.79 15.67 -39.41
C ASN A 647 4.50 16.42 -38.09
N THR A 648 3.25 16.36 -37.58
CA THR A 648 2.81 17.14 -36.41
C THR A 648 3.07 16.47 -35.06
N THR A 649 3.64 15.27 -35.04
CA THR A 649 3.86 14.50 -33.79
C THR A 649 5.06 15.02 -32.97
N SER A 650 5.74 16.06 -33.45
CA SER A 650 6.83 16.80 -32.79
C SER A 650 6.33 18.11 -32.17
N LEU A 651 5.06 18.48 -32.42
CA LEU A 651 4.44 19.65 -31.83
C LEU A 651 4.13 19.35 -30.36
N THR A 652 4.73 20.12 -29.46
CA THR A 652 4.32 20.17 -28.07
C THR A 652 2.94 20.82 -27.95
N SER A 653 2.28 20.70 -26.80
CA SER A 653 0.98 21.35 -26.59
C SER A 653 1.10 22.88 -26.77
N GLY A 654 0.29 23.48 -27.63
CA GLY A 654 0.42 24.90 -28.01
C GLY A 654 -0.37 25.31 -29.27
N SER A 655 -0.25 26.58 -29.69
CA SER A 655 -0.87 27.11 -30.91
C SER A 655 0.18 27.45 -31.99
N TYR A 656 -0.16 27.22 -33.27
CA TYR A 656 0.75 27.29 -34.42
C TYR A 656 0.06 27.89 -35.66
N LEU A 657 0.81 28.57 -36.53
CA LEU A 657 0.35 29.18 -37.80
C LEU A 657 0.82 28.37 -39.01
N VAL A 658 -0.10 28.13 -39.97
CA VAL A 658 0.14 27.51 -41.28
C VAL A 658 0.02 28.59 -42.35
N SER A 659 1.09 28.88 -43.08
CA SER A 659 1.17 29.99 -44.04
C SER A 659 1.26 29.51 -45.50
N TYR A 660 0.59 30.21 -46.43
CA TYR A 660 0.51 29.86 -47.86
C TYR A 660 1.01 30.99 -48.77
N ILE A 661 1.59 30.63 -49.92
CA ILE A 661 2.05 31.55 -50.98
C ILE A 661 1.61 31.09 -52.37
N ALA A 662 1.38 32.01 -53.31
CA ALA A 662 1.42 31.72 -54.75
C ALA A 662 2.12 32.84 -55.52
N THR A 663 2.86 32.44 -56.56
CA THR A 663 3.72 33.34 -57.31
C THR A 663 3.38 33.28 -58.80
N ASP A 664 3.29 34.44 -59.45
CA ASP A 664 3.11 34.52 -60.91
C ASP A 664 4.46 34.50 -61.66
N PRO A 665 4.47 34.33 -63.00
CA PRO A 665 5.70 34.25 -63.80
C PRO A 665 6.59 35.51 -63.80
N TYR A 666 6.09 36.66 -63.32
CA TYR A 666 6.82 37.91 -63.26
C TYR A 666 7.28 38.27 -61.83
N GLY A 667 7.08 37.36 -60.87
CA GLY A 667 7.60 37.47 -59.51
C GLY A 667 6.66 38.15 -58.53
N PHE A 668 5.39 38.37 -58.87
CA PHE A 668 4.41 38.89 -57.92
C PHE A 668 3.88 37.77 -57.03
N ILE A 669 3.90 37.98 -55.71
CA ILE A 669 3.58 36.97 -54.69
C ILE A 669 2.31 37.37 -53.94
N SER A 670 1.38 36.43 -53.77
CA SER A 670 0.19 36.55 -52.93
C SER A 670 0.24 35.55 -51.76
N TYR A 671 -0.34 35.90 -50.60
CA TYR A 671 -0.21 35.16 -49.33
C TYR A 671 -1.57 34.89 -48.64
N ASN A 672 -1.68 33.83 -47.82
CA ASN A 672 -2.83 33.57 -46.92
C ASN A 672 -2.41 32.67 -45.73
N ASN A 673 -3.16 32.58 -44.60
CA ASN A 673 -2.77 31.84 -43.38
C ASN A 673 -3.93 31.09 -42.66
N ARG A 674 -3.62 30.06 -41.87
CA ARG A 674 -4.55 29.26 -41.01
C ARG A 674 -3.95 28.98 -39.62
N ASN A 675 -4.77 28.87 -38.57
CA ASN A 675 -4.36 28.61 -37.17
C ASN A 675 -4.56 27.13 -36.75
N LEU A 676 -3.62 26.53 -35.99
CA LEU A 676 -3.60 25.13 -35.55
C LEU A 676 -3.32 25.01 -34.03
N ILE A 677 -4.16 24.29 -33.26
CA ILE A 677 -4.04 24.13 -31.79
C ILE A 677 -3.76 22.66 -31.41
N VAL A 678 -2.76 22.40 -30.56
CA VAL A 678 -2.37 21.07 -30.03
C VAL A 678 -2.66 20.99 -28.52
N LEU A 679 -3.49 20.04 -28.09
CA LEU A 679 -3.91 19.84 -26.68
C LEU A 679 -2.81 19.20 -25.80
N ALA A 680 -2.87 19.37 -24.47
CA ALA A 680 -1.88 18.86 -23.50
C ALA A 680 -2.05 17.36 -23.12
N GLU A 681 -0.94 16.72 -22.72
CA GLU A 681 -0.87 15.31 -22.30
C GLU A 681 -1.49 15.10 -20.89
N PRO A 682 -2.38 14.12 -20.69
CA PRO A 682 -2.93 13.82 -19.36
C PRO A 682 -1.93 13.02 -18.51
N SER A 683 -1.59 13.51 -17.31
CA SER A 683 -0.78 12.77 -16.33
C SER A 683 -1.61 12.36 -15.11
N LYS A 684 -1.65 11.05 -14.79
CA LYS A 684 -2.06 10.48 -13.48
C LYS A 684 -1.35 9.12 -13.35
N GLY A 685 -0.75 8.71 -12.23
CA GLY A 685 -1.00 9.05 -10.83
C GLY A 685 -1.63 7.83 -10.16
N ILE A 686 -0.80 7.06 -9.45
CA ILE A 686 -1.03 5.78 -8.74
C ILE A 686 -2.49 5.58 -8.28
N PRO A 687 -3.16 4.47 -8.66
CA PRO A 687 -4.54 4.23 -8.29
C PRO A 687 -4.70 3.92 -6.80
N ILE A 688 -5.94 4.08 -6.33
CA ILE A 688 -6.46 3.39 -5.16
C ILE A 688 -6.05 1.92 -5.28
N ILE A 689 -5.57 1.30 -4.19
CA ILE A 689 -5.07 -0.07 -4.26
C ILE A 689 -6.27 -1.01 -4.42
N PRO A 690 -6.30 -1.85 -5.47
CA PRO A 690 -7.32 -2.89 -5.57
C PRO A 690 -7.16 -3.87 -4.40
N VAL A 691 -8.28 -4.31 -3.82
CA VAL A 691 -8.31 -5.18 -2.62
C VAL A 691 -8.81 -6.59 -2.93
N SER A 692 -9.70 -6.74 -3.90
CA SER A 692 -10.26 -8.04 -4.30
C SER A 692 -10.87 -7.94 -5.69
N VAL A 693 -11.39 -9.07 -6.18
CA VAL A 693 -12.27 -9.08 -7.34
C VAL A 693 -13.59 -9.75 -6.99
N SER A 694 -14.66 -9.34 -7.65
CA SER A 694 -15.98 -9.96 -7.54
C SER A 694 -16.49 -10.37 -8.91
N ALA A 695 -17.23 -11.47 -8.99
CA ALA A 695 -17.90 -11.87 -10.22
C ALA A 695 -18.89 -10.77 -10.63
N PHE A 696 -18.91 -10.44 -11.91
CA PHE A 696 -19.69 -9.33 -12.46
C PHE A 696 -20.40 -9.79 -13.72
N ALA A 697 -21.67 -9.40 -13.86
CA ALA A 697 -22.53 -9.74 -14.99
C ALA A 697 -22.75 -11.25 -15.23
N ASN A 698 -23.52 -11.58 -16.27
CA ASN A 698 -23.75 -12.95 -16.71
C ASN A 698 -22.53 -13.54 -17.44
N THR A 699 -22.41 -14.87 -17.37
CA THR A 699 -21.45 -15.62 -18.18
C THR A 699 -21.85 -15.60 -19.65
N ILE A 700 -20.89 -15.32 -20.55
CA ILE A 700 -21.11 -15.36 -22.00
C ILE A 700 -20.64 -16.70 -22.54
N ASN A 701 -21.48 -17.35 -23.32
CA ASN A 701 -21.16 -18.58 -24.03
C ASN A 701 -21.18 -18.31 -25.54
N PRO A 702 -20.04 -17.93 -26.13
CA PRO A 702 -19.98 -17.64 -27.56
C PRO A 702 -20.39 -18.91 -28.33
N ASN A 703 -21.42 -18.81 -29.16
CA ASN A 703 -21.94 -19.91 -29.99
C ASN A 703 -22.45 -21.13 -29.19
N ALA A 704 -23.38 -20.92 -28.26
CA ALA A 704 -23.97 -21.96 -27.39
C ALA A 704 -24.56 -23.20 -28.11
N SER A 705 -24.83 -23.10 -29.42
CA SER A 705 -25.35 -24.17 -30.27
C SER A 705 -24.28 -25.01 -30.99
N ALA A 706 -23.01 -24.60 -30.98
CA ALA A 706 -21.93 -25.32 -31.67
C ALA A 706 -21.33 -26.44 -30.78
N SER A 707 -20.97 -27.55 -31.40
CA SER A 707 -20.45 -28.76 -30.74
C SER A 707 -18.98 -28.63 -30.30
N PHE A 708 -18.22 -27.71 -30.88
CA PHE A 708 -16.85 -27.38 -30.49
C PHE A 708 -16.53 -25.92 -30.79
N THR A 709 -16.22 -25.14 -29.77
CA THR A 709 -15.90 -23.70 -29.86
C THR A 709 -14.63 -23.41 -29.07
N TRP A 710 -13.62 -22.83 -29.74
CA TRP A 710 -12.35 -22.39 -29.13
C TRP A 710 -12.32 -20.86 -29.09
N VAL A 711 -11.95 -20.24 -27.96
CA VAL A 711 -11.79 -18.77 -27.84
C VAL A 711 -10.31 -18.39 -27.98
N SER A 712 -9.88 -17.85 -29.11
CA SER A 712 -8.45 -17.59 -29.32
C SER A 712 -7.93 -16.33 -28.63
N ASN A 713 -8.79 -15.34 -28.40
CA ASN A 713 -8.43 -14.09 -27.75
C ASN A 713 -9.70 -13.36 -27.26
N VAL A 714 -9.55 -12.57 -26.19
CA VAL A 714 -10.56 -11.63 -25.72
C VAL A 714 -9.95 -10.24 -25.62
N ALA A 715 -10.76 -9.21 -25.91
CA ALA A 715 -10.39 -7.81 -25.76
C ALA A 715 -11.51 -7.05 -25.04
N ILE A 716 -11.16 -5.92 -24.42
CA ILE A 716 -12.08 -5.09 -23.62
C ILE A 716 -11.80 -3.60 -23.89
N SER A 717 -12.84 -2.77 -23.90
CA SER A 717 -12.73 -1.31 -24.02
C SER A 717 -12.03 -0.69 -22.79
N TYR A 718 -11.62 0.58 -22.89
CA TYR A 718 -10.93 1.27 -21.80
C TYR A 718 -11.77 1.32 -20.51
N ASP A 719 -13.06 1.61 -20.64
CA ASP A 719 -14.00 1.71 -19.52
C ASP A 719 -14.53 0.36 -19.01
N GLY A 720 -14.35 -0.70 -19.79
CA GLY A 720 -14.86 -2.05 -19.55
C GLY A 720 -16.33 -2.29 -19.92
N SER A 721 -16.98 -1.37 -20.65
CA SER A 721 -18.40 -1.50 -21.03
C SER A 721 -18.64 -2.34 -22.28
N ILE A 722 -17.60 -2.59 -23.09
CA ILE A 722 -17.67 -3.39 -24.32
C ILE A 722 -16.54 -4.42 -24.33
N ILE A 723 -16.86 -5.64 -24.72
CA ILE A 723 -15.89 -6.72 -24.88
C ILE A 723 -16.01 -7.36 -26.26
N ALA A 724 -14.88 -7.81 -26.81
CA ALA A 724 -14.82 -8.58 -28.04
C ALA A 724 -14.30 -9.98 -27.72
N VAL A 725 -15.01 -10.99 -28.23
CA VAL A 725 -14.68 -12.39 -28.05
C VAL A 725 -14.36 -12.96 -29.42
N ASN A 726 -13.10 -13.35 -29.61
CA ASN A 726 -12.66 -13.99 -30.83
C ASN A 726 -12.79 -15.51 -30.70
N SER A 727 -13.70 -16.10 -31.48
CA SER A 727 -14.07 -17.51 -31.40
C SER A 727 -13.90 -18.22 -32.73
N LEU A 728 -13.52 -19.49 -32.70
CA LEU A 728 -13.31 -20.31 -33.89
C LEU A 728 -14.38 -21.39 -33.99
N VAL A 729 -14.99 -21.51 -35.18
CA VAL A 729 -15.92 -22.58 -35.55
C VAL A 729 -15.53 -23.07 -36.95
N SER A 730 -15.08 -24.32 -37.07
CA SER A 730 -14.79 -24.99 -38.35
C SER A 730 -13.99 -24.15 -39.36
N LEU A 731 -12.78 -23.70 -38.96
CA LEU A 731 -11.87 -22.84 -39.75
C LEU A 731 -12.41 -21.45 -40.15
N THR A 732 -13.55 -21.03 -39.60
CA THR A 732 -14.03 -19.65 -39.72
C THR A 732 -13.80 -18.92 -38.41
N LEU A 733 -13.22 -17.72 -38.51
CA LEU A 733 -13.03 -16.83 -37.37
C LEU A 733 -14.29 -16.00 -37.16
N SER A 734 -14.86 -16.02 -35.95
CA SER A 734 -16.04 -15.24 -35.58
C SER A 734 -15.73 -14.34 -34.38
N VAL A 735 -15.75 -13.03 -34.60
CA VAL A 735 -15.62 -12.01 -33.56
C VAL A 735 -17.01 -11.54 -33.14
N SER A 736 -17.38 -11.84 -31.90
CA SER A 736 -18.63 -11.39 -31.30
C SER A 736 -18.34 -10.29 -30.31
N VAL A 737 -18.95 -9.12 -30.50
CA VAL A 737 -18.79 -7.96 -29.62
C VAL A 737 -20.01 -7.85 -28.73
N TYR A 738 -19.82 -7.65 -27.43
CA TYR A 738 -20.89 -7.55 -26.45
C TYR A 738 -20.80 -6.21 -25.73
N GLN A 739 -21.95 -5.59 -25.48
CA GLN A 739 -22.07 -4.41 -24.65
C GLN A 739 -22.85 -4.75 -23.38
N ILE A 740 -22.40 -4.20 -22.25
CA ILE A 740 -23.10 -4.38 -20.98
C ILE A 740 -24.20 -3.33 -20.81
N GLN A 741 -25.39 -3.80 -20.43
CA GLN A 741 -26.50 -2.95 -20.03
C GLN A 741 -27.19 -3.58 -18.83
N ASN A 742 -27.37 -2.82 -17.73
CA ASN A 742 -27.97 -3.31 -16.49
C ASN A 742 -27.33 -4.61 -15.96
N ASN A 743 -25.99 -4.70 -15.99
CA ASN A 743 -25.21 -5.87 -15.59
C ASN A 743 -25.46 -7.13 -16.43
N ILE A 744 -25.96 -7.00 -17.66
CA ILE A 744 -26.14 -8.11 -18.60
C ILE A 744 -25.38 -7.79 -19.89
N TRP A 745 -24.50 -8.70 -20.30
CA TRP A 745 -23.82 -8.69 -21.57
C TRP A 745 -24.78 -9.09 -22.70
N THR A 746 -24.95 -8.18 -23.65
CA THR A 746 -25.81 -8.35 -24.82
C THR A 746 -24.98 -8.20 -26.08
N LEU A 747 -25.29 -8.98 -27.12
CA LEU A 747 -24.55 -8.93 -28.38
C LEU A 747 -24.77 -7.57 -29.06
N LEU A 748 -23.69 -6.89 -29.40
CA LEU A 748 -23.68 -5.59 -30.06
C LEU A 748 -23.53 -5.80 -31.58
N GLY A 749 -24.65 -5.74 -32.32
CA GLY A 749 -24.67 -6.06 -33.75
C GLY A 749 -24.48 -7.55 -34.05
N ASN A 750 -24.37 -7.91 -35.33
CA ASN A 750 -24.07 -9.29 -35.73
C ASN A 750 -22.57 -9.60 -35.59
N SER A 751 -22.23 -10.87 -35.33
CA SER A 751 -20.84 -11.33 -35.28
C SER A 751 -20.11 -11.12 -36.62
N ILE A 752 -18.85 -10.71 -36.55
CA ILE A 752 -17.98 -10.50 -37.70
C ILE A 752 -17.34 -11.84 -38.06
N ASN A 753 -17.60 -12.34 -39.26
CA ASN A 753 -17.06 -13.61 -39.74
C ASN A 753 -15.97 -13.38 -40.78
N ILE A 754 -14.77 -13.92 -40.54
CA ILE A 754 -13.62 -13.83 -41.44
C ILE A 754 -13.21 -15.25 -41.85
N ALA A 755 -13.27 -15.51 -43.16
CA ALA A 755 -12.89 -16.79 -43.77
C ALA A 755 -11.43 -16.81 -44.23
N GLY A 756 -10.91 -18.00 -44.54
CA GLY A 756 -9.57 -18.20 -45.09
C GLY A 756 -8.51 -18.62 -44.08
N MET A 757 -8.90 -19.27 -42.98
CA MET A 757 -7.95 -19.84 -42.02
C MET A 757 -7.42 -21.17 -42.55
N ASP A 758 -6.10 -21.32 -42.66
CA ASP A 758 -5.49 -22.57 -43.10
C ASP A 758 -5.14 -23.53 -41.94
N ASP A 759 -4.90 -22.99 -40.74
CA ASP A 759 -4.54 -23.78 -39.56
C ASP A 759 -5.22 -23.22 -38.31
N SER A 760 -6.01 -24.07 -37.64
CA SER A 760 -6.74 -23.75 -36.41
C SER A 760 -5.92 -23.93 -35.14
N ASN A 761 -4.70 -24.47 -35.21
CA ASN A 761 -3.85 -24.69 -34.04
C ASN A 761 -3.17 -23.41 -33.52
N TYR A 762 -3.30 -22.31 -34.26
CA TYR A 762 -2.70 -21.03 -33.89
C TYR A 762 -3.76 -20.01 -33.45
N ASN A 763 -3.43 -19.25 -32.40
CA ASN A 763 -4.31 -18.22 -31.83
C ASN A 763 -4.53 -17.07 -32.82
N GLN A 764 -5.77 -16.64 -33.00
CA GLN A 764 -6.08 -15.42 -33.74
C GLN A 764 -6.35 -14.27 -32.77
N TYR A 765 -6.06 -13.04 -33.16
CA TYR A 765 -6.11 -11.90 -32.26
C TYR A 765 -7.15 -10.88 -32.70
N CYS A 766 -7.77 -10.25 -31.70
CA CYS A 766 -8.56 -9.06 -31.92
C CYS A 766 -8.16 -8.00 -30.90
N TYR A 767 -8.51 -6.76 -31.19
CA TYR A 767 -8.27 -5.63 -30.30
C TYR A 767 -9.40 -4.63 -30.42
N LEU A 768 -9.86 -4.11 -29.29
CA LEU A 768 -10.89 -3.07 -29.25
C LEU A 768 -10.25 -1.69 -29.13
N SER A 769 -10.84 -0.71 -29.82
CA SER A 769 -10.55 0.69 -29.59
C SER A 769 -10.89 1.11 -28.17
N TYR A 770 -10.39 2.28 -27.79
CA TYR A 770 -10.61 2.88 -26.46
C TYR A 770 -12.09 2.92 -26.06
N ASP A 771 -12.97 3.32 -26.99
CA ASP A 771 -14.43 3.41 -26.82
C ASP A 771 -15.16 2.07 -27.08
N GLY A 772 -14.47 1.04 -27.55
CA GLY A 772 -15.04 -0.26 -27.92
C GLY A 772 -15.86 -0.28 -29.22
N LEU A 773 -15.96 0.81 -29.97
CA LEU A 773 -16.78 0.90 -31.18
C LEU A 773 -16.02 0.62 -32.49
N THR A 774 -14.72 0.33 -32.40
CA THR A 774 -13.90 -0.17 -33.49
C THR A 774 -13.15 -1.42 -33.03
N VAL A 775 -13.16 -2.46 -33.86
CA VAL A 775 -12.45 -3.71 -33.59
C VAL A 775 -11.48 -4.02 -34.73
N ALA A 776 -10.23 -4.25 -34.38
CA ALA A 776 -9.21 -4.74 -35.29
C ALA A 776 -9.06 -6.25 -35.11
N VAL A 777 -9.00 -7.00 -36.20
CA VAL A 777 -8.97 -8.47 -36.19
C VAL A 777 -7.86 -8.95 -37.11
N SER A 778 -7.06 -9.91 -36.65
CA SER A 778 -6.04 -10.56 -37.47
C SER A 778 -6.28 -12.05 -37.63
N LEU A 779 -5.94 -12.55 -38.82
CA LEU A 779 -5.91 -13.95 -39.17
C LEU A 779 -4.49 -14.32 -39.60
N GLN A 780 -3.66 -14.73 -38.65
CA GLN A 780 -2.21 -14.92 -38.87
C GLN A 780 -1.87 -16.16 -39.70
N THR A 781 -2.80 -17.13 -39.78
CA THR A 781 -2.63 -18.37 -40.55
C THR A 781 -3.20 -18.26 -41.96
N TYR A 782 -3.65 -17.09 -42.39
CA TYR A 782 -4.06 -16.87 -43.77
C TYR A 782 -2.86 -17.09 -44.71
N LYS A 783 -2.95 -18.09 -45.60
CA LYS A 783 -1.86 -18.45 -46.50
C LYS A 783 -1.73 -17.50 -47.68
N GLY A 784 -2.85 -17.10 -48.28
CA GLY A 784 -2.88 -16.14 -49.40
C GLY A 784 -1.88 -16.49 -50.50
N THR A 785 -0.93 -15.60 -50.77
CA THR A 785 0.13 -15.79 -51.79
C THR A 785 1.41 -16.44 -51.26
N ALA A 786 1.47 -16.83 -49.97
CA ALA A 786 2.66 -17.44 -49.38
C ALA A 786 2.87 -18.89 -49.86
N THR A 787 4.12 -19.29 -50.06
CA THR A 787 4.52 -20.64 -50.48
C THR A 787 5.21 -21.42 -49.36
N GLY A 788 5.14 -22.75 -49.41
CA GLY A 788 5.74 -23.64 -48.40
C GLY A 788 4.98 -23.63 -47.07
N ILE A 789 5.72 -23.56 -45.96
CA ILE A 789 5.22 -23.57 -44.57
C ILE A 789 4.94 -22.16 -44.01
N ARG A 790 5.11 -21.11 -44.82
CA ARG A 790 4.89 -19.72 -44.40
C ARG A 790 3.42 -19.34 -44.54
N TYR A 791 2.97 -18.43 -43.68
CA TYR A 791 1.66 -17.80 -43.80
C TYR A 791 1.85 -16.31 -44.11
N GLN A 792 1.00 -15.79 -44.99
CA GLN A 792 1.00 -14.36 -45.31
C GLN A 792 0.45 -13.55 -44.13
N GLY A 793 -0.60 -14.06 -43.50
CA GLY A 793 -1.40 -13.32 -42.52
C GLY A 793 -2.25 -12.24 -43.18
N GLN A 794 -3.38 -11.92 -42.55
CA GLN A 794 -4.21 -10.79 -42.93
C GLN A 794 -4.76 -10.07 -41.68
N ALA A 795 -5.12 -8.80 -41.84
CA ALA A 795 -5.80 -8.01 -40.83
C ALA A 795 -6.92 -7.16 -41.44
N GLN A 796 -7.99 -6.99 -40.67
CA GLN A 796 -9.16 -6.18 -41.02
C GLN A 796 -9.56 -5.34 -39.82
N VAL A 797 -10.13 -4.16 -40.07
CA VAL A 797 -10.66 -3.27 -39.03
C VAL A 797 -12.13 -3.05 -39.32
N TYR A 798 -12.98 -3.05 -38.30
CA TYR A 798 -14.42 -2.82 -38.40
C TYR A 798 -14.85 -1.74 -37.43
N SER A 799 -15.76 -0.85 -37.84
CA SER A 799 -16.37 0.16 -37.00
C SER A 799 -17.88 -0.05 -36.91
N TYR A 800 -18.44 0.14 -35.72
CA TYR A 800 -19.88 0.01 -35.48
C TYR A 800 -20.61 1.28 -35.92
N ASN A 801 -21.63 1.13 -36.76
CA ASN A 801 -22.39 2.28 -37.28
C ASN A 801 -23.70 2.56 -36.52
N GLY A 802 -23.91 1.92 -35.35
CA GLY A 802 -25.16 1.99 -34.59
C GLY A 802 -26.12 0.82 -34.85
N SER A 803 -25.87 -0.01 -35.87
CA SER A 803 -26.67 -1.22 -36.17
C SER A 803 -25.84 -2.43 -36.53
N ALA A 804 -24.74 -2.25 -37.26
CA ALA A 804 -23.88 -3.31 -37.76
C ALA A 804 -22.40 -2.92 -37.73
N TRP A 805 -21.54 -3.94 -37.75
CA TRP A 805 -20.10 -3.80 -37.92
C TRP A 805 -19.74 -3.68 -39.40
N ILE A 806 -19.15 -2.55 -39.79
CA ILE A 806 -18.77 -2.26 -41.17
C ILE A 806 -17.24 -2.21 -41.26
N GLN A 807 -16.68 -2.85 -42.29
CA GLN A 807 -15.23 -2.84 -42.50
C GLN A 807 -14.72 -1.41 -42.75
N LYS A 808 -13.75 -0.97 -41.94
CA LYS A 808 -13.05 0.31 -42.03
C LYS A 808 -11.78 0.12 -42.87
N GLY A 809 -11.85 0.54 -44.13
CA GLY A 809 -10.74 0.43 -45.10
C GLY A 809 -10.57 -0.95 -45.71
N GLN A 810 -9.52 -1.12 -46.50
CA GLN A 810 -9.22 -2.39 -47.16
C GLN A 810 -8.61 -3.43 -46.21
N THR A 811 -8.71 -4.71 -46.58
CA THR A 811 -7.97 -5.80 -45.92
C THR A 811 -6.46 -5.59 -46.10
N ILE A 812 -5.70 -5.73 -45.02
CA ILE A 812 -4.24 -5.64 -45.05
C ILE A 812 -3.66 -7.04 -45.11
N TYR A 813 -2.93 -7.35 -46.16
CA TYR A 813 -2.23 -8.63 -46.32
C TYR A 813 -0.76 -8.48 -45.92
N GLY A 814 -0.20 -9.47 -45.23
CA GLY A 814 1.19 -9.43 -44.81
C GLY A 814 2.16 -9.52 -45.99
N ASN A 815 3.33 -8.93 -45.82
CA ASN A 815 4.40 -9.00 -46.78
C ASN A 815 5.35 -10.15 -46.42
N THR A 816 5.32 -11.23 -47.20
CA THR A 816 6.12 -12.45 -46.94
C THR A 816 7.63 -12.23 -47.05
N SER A 817 8.08 -11.12 -47.64
CA SER A 817 9.48 -10.69 -47.67
C SER A 817 9.90 -9.98 -46.38
N VAL A 818 8.95 -9.47 -45.60
CA VAL A 818 9.19 -8.82 -44.31
C VAL A 818 9.20 -9.85 -43.18
N GLY A 819 8.28 -10.80 -43.21
CA GLY A 819 8.15 -11.87 -42.23
C GLY A 819 7.01 -12.83 -42.56
N SER A 820 6.79 -13.82 -41.70
CA SER A 820 5.66 -14.76 -41.79
C SER A 820 4.60 -14.40 -40.75
N ARG A 821 3.36 -14.84 -40.97
CA ARG A 821 2.25 -14.76 -40.02
C ARG A 821 2.01 -13.35 -39.48
N MET A 822 1.83 -12.38 -40.37
CA MET A 822 1.44 -11.03 -39.93
C MET A 822 0.16 -11.09 -39.09
N GLY A 823 0.12 -10.34 -38.01
CA GLY A 823 -1.00 -10.30 -37.08
C GLY A 823 -0.90 -11.34 -35.97
N THR A 824 0.31 -11.80 -35.62
CA THR A 824 0.55 -12.63 -34.43
C THR A 824 0.19 -11.92 -33.13
N ASN A 825 -0.08 -10.62 -33.18
CA ASN A 825 -1.04 -9.90 -32.36
C ASN A 825 -1.29 -8.52 -33.06
N ILE A 826 -2.34 -7.78 -32.66
CA ILE A 826 -2.80 -6.54 -33.31
C ILE A 826 -3.14 -5.43 -32.30
N TYR A 827 -2.87 -4.16 -32.64
CA TYR A 827 -3.25 -2.98 -31.84
C TYR A 827 -3.88 -1.90 -32.72
N ILE A 828 -4.94 -1.27 -32.24
CA ILE A 828 -5.56 -0.08 -32.84
C ILE A 828 -5.50 1.08 -31.84
N SER A 829 -5.06 2.26 -32.32
CA SER A 829 -4.95 3.48 -31.50
C SER A 829 -6.29 3.99 -30.99
N GLN A 830 -6.25 4.83 -29.95
CA GLN A 830 -7.42 5.46 -29.35
C GLN A 830 -8.24 6.28 -30.35
N ASP A 831 -7.58 6.98 -31.27
CA ASP A 831 -8.25 7.75 -32.35
C ASP A 831 -8.69 6.87 -33.54
N THR A 832 -8.39 5.56 -33.49
CA THR A 832 -8.71 4.55 -34.50
C THR A 832 -8.05 4.75 -35.86
N ASN A 833 -6.98 5.55 -35.93
CA ASN A 833 -6.31 5.87 -37.19
C ASN A 833 -4.94 5.19 -37.36
N ILE A 834 -4.39 4.56 -36.32
CA ILE A 834 -3.11 3.85 -36.37
C ILE A 834 -3.31 2.40 -35.96
N LEU A 835 -2.81 1.50 -36.81
CA LEU A 835 -2.88 0.06 -36.63
C LEU A 835 -1.47 -0.53 -36.62
N THR A 836 -1.09 -1.23 -35.55
CA THR A 836 0.19 -1.95 -35.45
C THR A 836 -0.04 -3.44 -35.62
N LEU A 837 0.75 -4.08 -36.49
CA LEU A 837 0.70 -5.51 -36.79
C LEU A 837 2.07 -6.15 -36.55
N ALA A 838 2.09 -7.21 -35.73
CA ALA A 838 3.30 -7.97 -35.44
C ALA A 838 3.50 -9.13 -36.42
N TYR A 839 4.76 -9.42 -36.73
CA TYR A 839 5.16 -10.59 -37.52
C TYR A 839 5.83 -11.64 -36.62
N GLN A 840 5.73 -12.91 -37.01
CA GLN A 840 6.52 -13.99 -36.43
C GLN A 840 7.66 -14.37 -37.36
N ILE A 841 8.86 -14.55 -36.81
CA ILE A 841 10.00 -15.07 -37.55
C ILE A 841 9.90 -16.60 -37.61
N ASP A 842 9.75 -17.12 -38.83
CA ASP A 842 9.79 -18.57 -39.12
C ASP A 842 11.01 -18.95 -40.00
N SER A 843 11.87 -18.00 -40.39
CA SER A 843 13.02 -18.25 -41.28
C SER A 843 14.22 -17.34 -41.03
N SER A 844 15.44 -17.87 -41.22
CA SER A 844 16.72 -17.20 -40.96
C SER A 844 17.06 -15.99 -41.86
N THR A 845 16.14 -15.53 -42.71
CA THR A 845 16.41 -14.49 -43.72
C THR A 845 15.60 -13.21 -43.57
N THR A 846 14.64 -13.15 -42.65
CA THR A 846 13.72 -12.00 -42.49
C THR A 846 13.81 -11.43 -41.07
N THR A 847 13.78 -10.10 -40.93
CA THR A 847 13.95 -9.42 -39.64
C THR A 847 12.76 -8.55 -39.23
N GLY A 848 11.65 -8.55 -39.96
CA GLY A 848 10.51 -7.68 -39.63
C GLY A 848 9.83 -8.08 -38.32
N ALA A 849 9.77 -7.15 -37.35
CA ALA A 849 9.10 -7.35 -36.07
C ALA A 849 7.69 -6.76 -36.10
N LEU A 850 7.57 -5.47 -36.42
CA LEU A 850 6.30 -4.76 -36.45
C LEU A 850 6.18 -3.95 -37.75
N GLN A 851 4.95 -3.86 -38.25
CA GLN A 851 4.58 -2.95 -39.32
C GLN A 851 3.38 -2.12 -38.85
N VAL A 852 3.50 -0.81 -39.00
CA VAL A 852 2.47 0.14 -38.55
C VAL A 852 1.79 0.73 -39.77
N PHE A 853 0.48 0.89 -39.71
CA PHE A 853 -0.36 1.42 -40.76
C PHE A 853 -1.15 2.61 -40.24
N LYS A 854 -1.30 3.62 -41.07
CA LYS A 854 -2.15 4.78 -40.82
C LYS A 854 -3.33 4.78 -41.78
N TYR A 855 -4.50 5.07 -41.25
CA TYR A 855 -5.74 5.25 -42.00
C TYR A 855 -5.79 6.65 -42.61
N ASN A 856 -5.82 6.74 -43.93
CA ASN A 856 -5.96 7.98 -44.69
C ASN A 856 -6.99 7.76 -45.81
N ILE A 857 -8.00 8.64 -45.94
CA ILE A 857 -8.96 8.67 -47.07
C ILE A 857 -9.52 7.26 -47.38
N ASN A 858 -10.13 6.62 -46.39
CA ASN A 858 -10.69 5.28 -46.49
C ASN A 858 -9.72 4.13 -46.80
N GLN A 859 -8.40 4.35 -46.67
CA GLN A 859 -7.38 3.32 -46.91
C GLN A 859 -6.34 3.22 -45.80
N TRP A 860 -5.85 2.01 -45.54
CA TRP A 860 -4.70 1.75 -44.68
C TRP A 860 -3.40 1.83 -45.47
N THR A 861 -2.49 2.70 -45.08
CA THR A 861 -1.18 2.87 -45.71
C THR A 861 -0.08 2.67 -44.68
N GLN A 862 1.03 2.03 -45.03
CA GLN A 862 2.14 1.83 -44.09
C GLN A 862 2.68 3.19 -43.58
N LEU A 863 2.87 3.30 -42.28
CA LEU A 863 3.44 4.45 -41.59
C LEU A 863 4.90 4.14 -41.22
N GLY A 864 5.85 4.81 -41.88
CA GLY A 864 7.28 4.63 -41.67
C GLY A 864 7.86 3.29 -42.15
N ASN A 865 9.14 3.06 -41.87
CA ASN A 865 9.81 1.79 -42.14
C ASN A 865 9.30 0.64 -41.27
N ILE A 866 9.68 -0.58 -41.65
CA ILE A 866 9.50 -1.75 -40.79
C ILE A 866 10.37 -1.59 -39.54
N ILE A 867 9.80 -1.89 -38.38
CA ILE A 867 10.55 -2.04 -37.14
C ILE A 867 11.11 -3.46 -37.14
N ASN A 868 12.44 -3.58 -37.13
CA ASN A 868 13.12 -4.86 -37.29
C ASN A 868 13.64 -5.40 -35.95
N TYR A 869 13.74 -6.72 -35.85
CA TYR A 869 14.59 -7.40 -34.87
C TYR A 869 16.06 -7.08 -35.15
N LEU A 870 16.88 -7.25 -34.12
CA LEU A 870 18.33 -7.06 -34.20
C LEU A 870 19.02 -8.17 -35.03
N SER A 871 18.44 -9.37 -35.08
CA SER A 871 18.92 -10.51 -35.89
C SER A 871 17.76 -11.23 -36.60
N SER A 872 18.05 -11.87 -37.74
CA SER A 872 17.10 -12.74 -38.46
C SER A 872 16.88 -14.11 -37.77
N SER A 873 17.65 -14.39 -36.73
CA SER A 873 17.52 -15.57 -35.88
C SER A 873 16.79 -15.28 -34.56
N ASP A 874 16.48 -14.01 -34.30
CA ASP A 874 15.65 -13.63 -33.16
C ASP A 874 14.21 -14.12 -33.38
N GLY A 875 13.43 -14.21 -32.30
CA GLY A 875 12.00 -14.43 -32.46
C GLY A 875 11.17 -13.66 -31.44
N THR A 876 9.86 -13.64 -31.70
CA THR A 876 8.91 -12.78 -31.02
C THR A 876 8.54 -13.32 -29.65
N CYS A 877 8.59 -12.48 -28.62
CA CYS A 877 8.07 -12.80 -27.30
C CYS A 877 6.79 -12.05 -26.98
N ALA A 878 6.81 -10.73 -27.10
CA ALA A 878 5.74 -9.87 -26.63
C ALA A 878 5.87 -8.48 -27.23
N TRP A 879 4.79 -7.71 -27.24
CA TRP A 879 4.81 -6.34 -27.72
C TRP A 879 3.65 -5.53 -27.12
N SER A 880 3.71 -4.21 -27.25
CA SER A 880 2.62 -3.28 -26.92
C SER A 880 2.78 -1.94 -27.64
N ALA A 881 1.76 -1.08 -27.59
CA ALA A 881 1.81 0.27 -28.15
C ALA A 881 1.19 1.26 -27.16
N SER A 882 1.59 2.54 -27.25
CA SER A 882 0.92 3.65 -26.56
C SER A 882 -0.46 3.93 -27.14
N ASN A 883 -1.31 4.69 -26.44
CA ASN A 883 -2.66 5.07 -26.86
C ASN A 883 -2.70 5.76 -28.24
N SER A 884 -1.65 6.50 -28.60
CA SER A 884 -1.52 7.11 -29.92
C SER A 884 -1.09 6.14 -31.02
N GLY A 885 -0.53 4.98 -30.66
CA GLY A 885 0.09 4.03 -31.59
C GLY A 885 1.45 4.49 -32.14
N LEU A 886 1.95 5.66 -31.71
CA LEU A 886 3.20 6.28 -32.20
C LEU A 886 4.43 5.90 -31.38
N ILE A 887 4.26 5.19 -30.27
CA ILE A 887 5.33 4.55 -29.52
C ILE A 887 4.98 3.06 -29.43
N ASN A 888 5.88 2.19 -29.88
CA ASN A 888 5.70 0.75 -29.89
C ASN A 888 6.85 0.09 -29.15
N SER A 889 6.56 -0.95 -28.37
CA SER A 889 7.58 -1.80 -27.76
C SER A 889 7.45 -3.22 -28.28
N PHE A 890 8.58 -3.90 -28.44
CA PHE A 890 8.61 -5.34 -28.62
C PHE A 890 9.76 -5.97 -27.83
N SER A 891 9.54 -7.21 -27.40
CA SER A 891 10.53 -8.05 -26.75
C SER A 891 10.84 -9.23 -27.66
N ALA A 892 12.12 -9.57 -27.76
CA ALA A 892 12.60 -10.67 -28.59
C ALA A 892 13.58 -11.55 -27.83
N TYR A 893 13.59 -12.84 -28.15
CA TYR A 893 14.65 -13.76 -27.73
C TYR A 893 15.77 -13.75 -28.76
N ASN A 894 17.02 -13.80 -28.30
CA ASN A 894 18.20 -13.82 -29.16
C ASN A 894 18.84 -15.20 -29.13
N SER A 895 19.10 -15.78 -30.29
CA SER A 895 19.72 -17.10 -30.44
C SER A 895 21.25 -17.08 -30.34
N ASN A 896 21.89 -15.90 -30.37
CA ASN A 896 23.34 -15.73 -30.24
C ASN A 896 23.70 -15.38 -28.79
N ALA A 897 24.49 -16.24 -28.14
CA ALA A 897 24.73 -16.31 -26.69
C ALA A 897 25.27 -15.04 -25.98
N ASN A 898 25.58 -13.96 -26.70
CA ASN A 898 26.21 -12.75 -26.16
C ASN A 898 25.24 -11.59 -25.85
N ILE A 899 23.95 -11.67 -26.21
CA ILE A 899 22.90 -10.75 -25.73
C ILE A 899 21.63 -11.54 -25.46
N GLN A 900 21.43 -11.99 -24.21
CA GLN A 900 20.15 -12.60 -23.80
C GLN A 900 18.98 -11.62 -24.00
N ASN A 901 17.74 -12.13 -24.07
CA ASN A 901 16.52 -11.43 -24.49
C ASN A 901 16.47 -9.92 -24.18
N TYR A 902 15.94 -9.14 -25.13
CA TYR A 902 15.87 -7.69 -25.05
C TYR A 902 14.44 -7.17 -25.21
N THR A 903 14.19 -5.98 -24.69
CA THR A 903 13.04 -5.16 -25.05
C THR A 903 13.52 -3.88 -25.73
N LEU A 904 12.98 -3.62 -26.91
CA LEU A 904 13.21 -2.42 -27.69
C LEU A 904 11.93 -1.58 -27.68
N VAL A 905 12.08 -0.27 -27.50
CA VAL A 905 10.99 0.70 -27.67
C VAL A 905 11.34 1.59 -28.84
N SER A 906 10.39 1.81 -29.74
CA SER A 906 10.52 2.66 -30.92
C SER A 906 9.49 3.76 -30.89
N ARG A 907 9.88 4.95 -31.31
CA ARG A 907 8.99 6.10 -31.50
C ARG A 907 9.00 6.50 -32.97
N TYR A 908 7.81 6.82 -33.50
CA TYR A 908 7.70 7.41 -34.82
C TYR A 908 8.28 8.83 -34.79
N ASN A 909 9.32 9.07 -35.57
CA ASN A 909 9.84 10.41 -35.77
C ASN A 909 9.08 11.04 -36.95
N PRO A 910 8.28 12.08 -36.68
CA PRO A 910 7.50 12.73 -37.73
C PRO A 910 8.41 13.37 -38.76
N ILE A 911 9.59 13.86 -38.36
CA ILE A 911 10.52 14.64 -39.20
C ILE A 911 11.19 13.72 -40.22
N SER A 912 11.78 12.61 -39.77
CA SER A 912 12.41 11.63 -40.66
C SER A 912 11.38 10.71 -41.33
N LEU A 913 10.13 10.71 -40.87
CA LEU A 913 9.06 9.79 -41.24
C LEU A 913 9.44 8.33 -40.99
N GLN A 914 10.42 8.06 -40.13
CA GLN A 914 10.91 6.73 -39.79
C GLN A 914 10.59 6.38 -38.32
N TRP A 915 10.55 5.10 -38.03
CA TRP A 915 10.58 4.56 -36.68
C TRP A 915 12.01 4.52 -36.17
N GLU A 916 12.24 5.19 -35.05
CA GLU A 916 13.54 5.31 -34.41
C GLU A 916 13.51 4.67 -33.02
N GLN A 917 14.62 4.12 -32.57
CA GLN A 917 14.72 3.56 -31.23
C GLN A 917 14.62 4.70 -30.18
N LEU A 918 13.74 4.52 -29.20
CA LEU A 918 13.57 5.42 -28.05
C LEU A 918 14.36 4.88 -26.86
N GLY A 919 15.41 5.59 -26.46
CA GLY A 919 16.34 5.15 -25.41
C GLY A 919 17.20 3.94 -25.82
N SER A 920 17.94 3.38 -24.87
CA SER A 920 18.76 2.19 -25.09
C SER A 920 17.95 0.88 -24.99
N LEU A 921 18.53 -0.22 -25.49
CA LEU A 921 17.95 -1.55 -25.34
C LEU A 921 17.80 -1.93 -23.86
N ILE A 922 16.61 -2.36 -23.48
CA ILE A 922 16.35 -2.86 -22.14
C ILE A 922 16.77 -4.32 -22.10
N THR A 923 17.91 -4.59 -21.45
CA THR A 923 18.54 -5.91 -21.38
C THR A 923 19.01 -6.19 -19.96
N GLN A 924 19.35 -7.45 -19.70
CA GLN A 924 19.96 -7.84 -18.44
C GLN A 924 21.33 -7.19 -18.19
N TYR A 925 22.08 -6.82 -19.25
CA TYR A 925 23.38 -6.16 -19.05
C TYR A 925 23.21 -4.75 -18.51
N LYS A 926 22.16 -4.07 -18.94
CA LYS A 926 21.80 -2.76 -18.41
C LYS A 926 21.14 -2.87 -17.04
N TYR A 927 20.35 -3.93 -16.82
CA TYR A 927 19.66 -4.19 -15.57
C TYR A 927 19.91 -5.64 -15.10
N PRO A 928 20.96 -5.90 -14.30
CA PRO A 928 21.40 -7.26 -13.94
C PRO A 928 20.32 -8.16 -13.35
N SER A 929 19.32 -7.58 -12.67
CA SER A 929 18.19 -8.32 -12.09
C SER A 929 17.16 -8.81 -13.12
N LEU A 930 17.12 -8.21 -14.32
CA LEU A 930 16.23 -8.56 -15.43
C LEU A 930 16.85 -9.68 -16.28
N GLN A 931 16.97 -10.89 -15.72
CA GLN A 931 17.45 -12.03 -16.50
C GLN A 931 16.41 -12.43 -17.57
N TYR A 932 16.81 -12.54 -18.83
CA TYR A 932 15.90 -12.88 -19.94
C TYR A 932 14.63 -11.99 -20.01
N ALA A 933 14.82 -10.69 -20.30
CA ALA A 933 13.72 -9.75 -20.46
C ALA A 933 12.63 -10.28 -21.40
N ARG A 934 11.39 -10.32 -20.93
CA ARG A 934 10.22 -10.75 -21.68
C ARG A 934 9.06 -9.80 -21.33
N PHE A 935 8.16 -9.55 -22.27
CA PHE A 935 6.97 -8.72 -22.05
C PHE A 935 7.23 -7.24 -21.69
N GLY A 936 7.72 -6.46 -22.66
CA GLY A 936 7.63 -5.01 -22.63
C GLY A 936 6.18 -4.55 -22.81
N ARG A 937 5.55 -4.03 -21.75
CA ARG A 937 4.21 -3.45 -21.78
C ARG A 937 4.29 -1.95 -21.52
N LEU A 938 3.86 -1.16 -22.50
CA LEU A 938 3.79 0.29 -22.42
C LEU A 938 2.54 0.73 -21.67
N SER A 939 2.70 1.82 -20.94
CA SER A 939 1.62 2.68 -20.45
C SER A 939 0.92 3.40 -21.60
N GLY A 940 -0.23 4.02 -21.32
CA GLY A 940 -1.01 4.75 -22.31
C GLY A 940 -0.23 5.88 -23.00
N ASP A 941 0.64 6.57 -22.28
CA ASP A 941 1.51 7.63 -22.83
C ASP A 941 2.71 7.09 -23.62
N GLY A 942 3.15 5.86 -23.33
CA GLY A 942 4.31 5.21 -23.96
C GLY A 942 5.66 5.53 -23.30
N TYR A 943 5.70 6.26 -22.20
CA TYR A 943 6.92 6.68 -21.50
C TYR A 943 7.21 5.88 -20.22
N THR A 944 6.25 5.08 -19.75
CA THR A 944 6.51 4.01 -18.78
C THR A 944 6.43 2.66 -19.46
N VAL A 945 7.43 1.80 -19.22
CA VAL A 945 7.44 0.40 -19.69
C VAL A 945 7.62 -0.54 -18.51
N LEU A 946 6.71 -1.50 -18.41
CA LEU A 946 6.84 -2.66 -17.55
C LEU A 946 7.57 -3.76 -18.32
N VAL A 947 8.56 -4.39 -17.69
CA VAL A 947 9.26 -5.56 -18.20
C VAL A 947 9.28 -6.65 -17.13
N CYS A 948 9.21 -7.91 -17.53
CA CYS A 948 9.38 -9.02 -16.61
C CYS A 948 10.45 -10.02 -17.07
N SER A 949 10.94 -10.80 -16.13
CA SER A 949 11.89 -11.88 -16.39
C SER A 949 11.17 -13.23 -16.37
N ILE A 950 11.64 -14.17 -17.18
CA ILE A 950 11.08 -15.54 -17.23
C ILE A 950 11.65 -16.50 -16.20
N ILE A 951 12.83 -16.22 -15.62
CA ILE A 951 13.53 -17.21 -14.76
C ILE A 951 13.31 -16.94 -13.28
N ASN A 952 13.30 -15.67 -12.87
CA ASN A 952 13.30 -15.29 -11.46
C ASN A 952 11.99 -14.62 -11.02
N ASN A 953 10.91 -14.68 -11.82
CA ASN A 953 9.63 -14.03 -11.52
C ASN A 953 9.76 -12.54 -11.13
N TRP A 954 10.72 -11.86 -11.75
CA TRP A 954 11.05 -10.47 -11.47
C TRP A 954 10.28 -9.53 -12.39
N PHE A 955 9.80 -8.43 -11.84
CA PHE A 955 9.10 -7.35 -12.52
C PHE A 955 9.89 -6.06 -12.33
N GLY A 956 10.04 -5.29 -13.41
CA GLY A 956 10.68 -3.98 -13.39
C GLY A 956 9.80 -2.96 -14.09
N THR A 957 9.58 -1.82 -13.44
CA THR A 957 8.94 -0.67 -14.07
C THR A 957 10.04 0.33 -14.39
N LEU A 958 10.10 0.76 -15.64
CA LEU A 958 11.05 1.74 -16.13
C LEU A 958 10.32 2.96 -16.68
N PHE A 959 10.84 4.14 -16.36
CA PHE A 959 10.37 5.42 -16.86
C PHE A 959 11.40 6.03 -17.81
N TYR A 960 10.96 6.62 -18.91
CA TYR A 960 11.81 7.32 -19.86
C TYR A 960 12.04 8.76 -19.40
N ASN A 961 13.27 9.11 -19.02
CA ASN A 961 13.59 10.43 -18.46
C ASN A 961 13.94 11.49 -19.52
N ASN A 962 13.45 11.35 -20.75
CA ASN A 962 13.85 12.11 -21.94
C ASN A 962 15.27 11.86 -22.47
N VAL A 963 16.04 10.98 -21.83
CA VAL A 963 17.36 10.55 -22.31
C VAL A 963 17.36 9.04 -22.53
N ASP A 964 17.03 8.28 -21.49
CA ASP A 964 17.08 6.83 -21.48
C ASP A 964 16.05 6.22 -20.52
N TRP A 965 15.89 4.90 -20.57
CA TRP A 965 15.06 4.17 -19.62
C TRP A 965 15.74 4.13 -18.25
N ILE A 966 15.01 4.47 -17.18
CA ILE A 966 15.45 4.42 -15.79
C ILE A 966 14.51 3.50 -15.02
N MET A 967 15.06 2.56 -14.27
CA MET A 967 14.27 1.70 -13.39
C MET A 967 13.76 2.52 -12.20
N VAL A 968 12.45 2.63 -12.09
CA VAL A 968 11.78 3.32 -10.97
C VAL A 968 11.37 2.35 -9.86
N SER A 969 11.22 1.07 -10.20
CA SER A 969 10.98 0.02 -9.21
C SER A 969 11.26 -1.36 -9.77
N SER A 970 11.53 -2.29 -8.86
CA SER A 970 11.55 -3.71 -9.19
C SER A 970 11.10 -4.60 -8.05
N SER A 971 10.61 -5.79 -8.37
CA SER A 971 10.11 -6.76 -7.38
C SER A 971 10.23 -8.19 -7.89
N THR A 972 10.55 -9.11 -7.00
CA THR A 972 10.59 -10.57 -7.28
C THR A 972 9.38 -11.20 -6.60
N ILE A 973 8.52 -11.90 -7.35
CA ILE A 973 7.30 -12.50 -6.80
C ILE A 973 7.33 -14.01 -6.99
N SER A 974 7.70 -14.75 -5.95
CA SER A 974 7.95 -16.20 -5.99
C SER A 974 6.75 -17.06 -6.37
N SER A 975 5.52 -16.55 -6.18
CA SER A 975 4.25 -17.23 -6.44
C SER A 975 3.56 -16.78 -7.74
N VAL A 976 4.27 -16.10 -8.63
CA VAL A 976 3.87 -15.92 -10.04
C VAL A 976 4.64 -16.93 -10.88
N ASN A 977 4.03 -17.45 -11.93
CA ASN A 977 4.69 -18.37 -12.84
C ASN A 977 4.82 -17.64 -14.17
N THR A 978 5.94 -16.95 -14.34
CA THR A 978 6.23 -16.22 -15.59
C THR A 978 6.44 -17.16 -16.79
N TYR A 979 6.41 -18.48 -16.58
CA TYR A 979 6.43 -19.51 -17.61
C TYR A 979 5.07 -19.77 -18.28
N ALA A 980 3.97 -19.08 -17.91
CA ALA A 980 2.69 -19.19 -18.61
C ALA A 980 2.64 -18.27 -19.86
N TRP A 981 2.90 -18.85 -21.04
CA TRP A 981 3.31 -18.15 -22.27
C TRP A 981 2.26 -17.30 -23.02
N THR A 982 1.04 -17.04 -22.52
CA THR A 982 -0.03 -16.56 -23.43
C THR A 982 -1.02 -15.51 -22.92
N SER A 983 -1.05 -15.12 -21.64
CA SER A 983 -2.23 -14.42 -21.11
C SER A 983 -1.95 -13.50 -19.92
N ASN A 984 -1.08 -12.50 -20.14
CA ASN A 984 -0.92 -11.39 -19.21
C ASN A 984 -1.56 -10.14 -19.83
N SER A 985 -2.33 -9.42 -19.03
CA SER A 985 -2.94 -8.15 -19.42
C SER A 985 -2.58 -7.05 -18.42
N PHE A 986 -2.38 -5.84 -18.92
CA PHE A 986 -1.90 -4.67 -18.18
C PHE A 986 -2.83 -3.48 -18.43
N SER A 987 -3.23 -2.77 -17.38
CA SER A 987 -4.02 -1.54 -17.53
C SER A 987 -3.10 -0.38 -17.96
N TYR A 988 -3.53 0.46 -18.90
CA TYR A 988 -2.66 1.51 -19.45
C TYR A 988 -2.12 2.49 -18.40
N ASP A 989 -2.94 2.81 -17.38
CA ASP A 989 -2.67 3.93 -16.48
C ASP A 989 -2.61 3.52 -14.98
N ASP A 990 -3.21 2.38 -14.60
CA ASP A 990 -3.34 2.00 -13.18
C ASP A 990 -2.24 1.06 -12.66
N MET A 991 -1.26 0.67 -13.49
CA MET A 991 -0.22 -0.29 -13.09
C MET A 991 -0.79 -1.56 -12.41
N ILE A 992 -1.84 -2.13 -13.02
CA ILE A 992 -2.45 -3.39 -12.59
C ILE A 992 -2.16 -4.45 -13.65
N ILE A 993 -1.78 -5.65 -13.21
CA ILE A 993 -1.53 -6.81 -14.06
C ILE A 993 -2.47 -7.93 -13.64
N ALA A 994 -3.14 -8.53 -14.62
CA ALA A 994 -3.75 -9.84 -14.43
C ALA A 994 -2.86 -10.90 -15.11
N THR A 995 -2.55 -11.98 -14.39
CA THR A 995 -1.66 -13.06 -14.86
C THR A 995 -2.20 -14.43 -14.48
N MET A 996 -1.69 -15.48 -15.09
CA MET A 996 -2.02 -16.87 -14.74
C MET A 996 -0.92 -17.52 -13.90
N TYR A 997 -1.32 -18.19 -12.83
CA TYR A 997 -0.48 -19.05 -12.02
C TYR A 997 -1.08 -20.44 -11.91
N SER A 998 -0.45 -21.43 -12.55
CA SER A 998 -0.95 -22.80 -12.59
C SER A 998 -2.39 -22.85 -13.14
N SER A 999 -3.35 -23.19 -12.29
CA SER A 999 -4.78 -23.32 -12.56
C SER A 999 -5.59 -22.08 -12.14
N ARG A 1000 -4.97 -20.96 -11.74
CA ARG A 1000 -5.68 -19.77 -11.22
C ARG A 1000 -5.25 -18.48 -11.92
N VAL A 1001 -6.12 -17.47 -11.89
CA VAL A 1001 -5.75 -16.09 -12.25
C VAL A 1001 -5.31 -15.34 -11.00
N GLN A 1002 -4.27 -14.52 -11.11
CA GLN A 1002 -3.79 -13.64 -10.06
C GLN A 1002 -3.93 -12.18 -10.52
N LEU A 1003 -4.42 -11.33 -9.63
CA LEU A 1003 -4.36 -9.87 -9.79
C LEU A 1003 -3.15 -9.36 -9.04
N LEU A 1004 -2.30 -8.61 -9.72
CA LEU A 1004 -1.17 -7.90 -9.14
C LEU A 1004 -1.39 -6.41 -9.32
N ALA A 1005 -0.98 -5.62 -8.33
CA ALA A 1005 -0.95 -4.18 -8.44
C ALA A 1005 0.37 -3.64 -7.92
N TYR A 1006 0.76 -2.51 -8.50
CA TYR A 1006 1.90 -1.74 -8.05
C TYR A 1006 1.51 -0.82 -6.88
N ASN A 1007 2.20 -0.98 -5.76
CA ASN A 1007 1.97 -0.19 -4.56
C ASN A 1007 3.28 0.03 -3.79
N ASN A 1008 3.50 1.25 -3.27
CA ASN A 1008 4.69 1.61 -2.49
C ASN A 1008 6.01 1.17 -3.12
N SER A 1009 6.16 1.44 -4.41
CA SER A 1009 7.35 1.10 -5.19
C SER A 1009 7.61 -0.42 -5.37
N THR A 1010 6.61 -1.27 -5.13
CA THR A 1010 6.71 -2.73 -5.30
C THR A 1010 5.48 -3.34 -5.95
N TRP A 1011 5.68 -4.44 -6.68
CA TRP A 1011 4.58 -5.26 -7.19
C TRP A 1011 4.18 -6.32 -6.17
N SER A 1012 2.88 -6.45 -5.91
CA SER A 1012 2.34 -7.43 -4.96
C SER A 1012 1.11 -8.15 -5.53
N ILE A 1013 0.89 -9.39 -5.10
CA ILE A 1013 -0.34 -10.13 -5.40
C ILE A 1013 -1.44 -9.60 -4.50
N ILE A 1014 -2.51 -9.13 -5.12
CA ILE A 1014 -3.69 -8.60 -4.45
C ILE A 1014 -4.64 -9.73 -4.11
N THR A 1015 -4.97 -10.54 -5.10
CA THR A 1015 -5.88 -11.67 -4.92
C THR A 1015 -5.67 -12.72 -6.00
N THR A 1016 -6.12 -13.94 -5.73
CA THR A 1016 -6.18 -15.03 -6.70
C THR A 1016 -7.64 -15.41 -6.91
N PHE A 1017 -8.08 -15.44 -8.15
CA PHE A 1017 -9.47 -15.67 -8.50
C PHE A 1017 -9.58 -16.55 -9.74
N ASP A 1018 -10.73 -17.23 -9.83
CA ASP A 1018 -11.03 -18.21 -10.85
C ASP A 1018 -10.11 -19.44 -10.86
N TYR A 1019 -10.65 -20.60 -11.21
CA TYR A 1019 -9.93 -21.88 -11.20
C TYR A 1019 -10.22 -22.69 -12.46
N TYR A 1020 -9.16 -23.25 -13.06
CA TYR A 1020 -9.17 -24.06 -14.27
C TYR A 1020 -8.52 -25.43 -14.00
N PRO A 1021 -9.21 -26.56 -14.22
CA PRO A 1021 -8.59 -27.87 -14.07
C PRO A 1021 -7.47 -28.05 -15.10
N SER A 1022 -6.30 -28.50 -14.64
CA SER A 1022 -5.13 -28.76 -15.47
C SER A 1022 -5.26 -30.06 -16.25
N TYR A 1023 -4.74 -30.04 -17.48
CA TYR A 1023 -4.55 -31.14 -18.45
C TYR A 1023 -5.69 -31.35 -19.47
N ASN A 1024 -5.38 -30.88 -20.70
CA ASN A 1024 -5.99 -31.20 -22.00
C ASN A 1024 -7.09 -30.25 -22.53
N ASN A 1025 -6.65 -29.03 -22.90
CA ASN A 1025 -7.31 -28.02 -23.75
C ASN A 1025 -8.63 -27.44 -23.17
N ILE A 1026 -9.01 -26.16 -23.29
CA ILE A 1026 -8.99 -25.25 -24.44
C ILE A 1026 -9.13 -23.80 -23.87
N THR A 1027 -8.16 -22.94 -24.19
CA THR A 1027 -8.18 -21.46 -24.14
C THR A 1027 -8.28 -20.74 -22.78
N ASN A 1028 -7.15 -20.15 -22.38
CA ASN A 1028 -7.09 -19.16 -21.32
C ASN A 1028 -6.63 -17.81 -21.91
N CYS A 1029 -7.59 -16.98 -22.29
CA CYS A 1029 -7.36 -15.60 -22.68
C CYS A 1029 -7.82 -14.67 -21.56
N LEU A 1030 -7.05 -13.62 -21.32
CA LEU A 1030 -7.25 -12.67 -20.22
C LEU A 1030 -7.11 -11.25 -20.77
N ALA A 1031 -8.02 -10.37 -20.40
CA ALA A 1031 -7.89 -8.94 -20.67
C ALA A 1031 -8.33 -8.11 -19.45
N ILE A 1032 -7.65 -7.00 -19.21
CA ILE A 1032 -8.01 -5.99 -18.21
C ILE A 1032 -8.43 -4.70 -18.91
N SER A 1033 -9.44 -4.01 -18.39
CA SER A 1033 -9.86 -2.72 -18.92
C SER A 1033 -8.76 -1.67 -18.70
N GLY A 1034 -8.72 -0.69 -19.59
CA GLY A 1034 -7.67 0.34 -19.57
C GLY A 1034 -7.65 1.16 -18.28
N ASN A 1035 -8.83 1.40 -17.70
CA ASN A 1035 -9.07 2.05 -16.40
C ASN A 1035 -8.95 1.11 -15.18
N GLY A 1036 -8.43 -0.12 -15.36
CA GLY A 1036 -8.16 -1.06 -14.29
C GLY A 1036 -9.39 -1.65 -13.58
N ASN A 1037 -10.62 -1.27 -13.95
CA ASN A 1037 -11.81 -1.63 -13.18
C ASN A 1037 -12.36 -3.04 -13.43
N TYR A 1038 -12.06 -3.65 -14.57
CA TYR A 1038 -12.65 -4.91 -14.97
C TYR A 1038 -11.61 -5.86 -15.55
N VAL A 1039 -11.76 -7.15 -15.23
CA VAL A 1039 -10.96 -8.23 -15.82
C VAL A 1039 -11.89 -9.25 -16.42
N ILE A 1040 -11.56 -9.74 -17.61
CA ILE A 1040 -12.30 -10.79 -18.29
C ILE A 1040 -11.38 -11.97 -18.55
N CYS A 1041 -11.88 -13.18 -18.33
CA CYS A 1041 -11.16 -14.40 -18.62
C CYS A 1041 -12.04 -15.43 -19.31
N SER A 1042 -11.40 -16.32 -20.06
CA SER A 1042 -12.04 -17.44 -20.75
C SER A 1042 -11.59 -18.78 -20.17
N GLY A 1043 -12.51 -19.74 -20.07
CA GLY A 1043 -12.21 -21.16 -19.88
C GLY A 1043 -13.44 -21.98 -19.46
N SER A 1044 -13.24 -23.25 -19.08
CA SER A 1044 -14.33 -24.24 -18.91
C SER A 1044 -15.08 -24.16 -17.57
N GLY A 1045 -14.49 -23.58 -16.52
CA GLY A 1045 -15.10 -23.53 -15.19
C GLY A 1045 -15.23 -24.89 -14.49
N ASN A 1046 -15.53 -24.87 -13.19
CA ASN A 1046 -15.64 -26.08 -12.37
C ASN A 1046 -16.99 -26.78 -12.65
N GLY A 1047 -16.97 -28.03 -13.14
CA GLY A 1047 -18.17 -28.85 -13.33
C GLY A 1047 -18.93 -28.69 -14.66
N GLN A 1048 -18.34 -28.08 -15.69
CA GLN A 1048 -18.93 -28.02 -17.04
C GLN A 1048 -18.36 -29.10 -17.98
N PRO A 1049 -19.12 -29.54 -19.00
CA PRO A 1049 -18.61 -30.47 -20.02
C PRO A 1049 -17.39 -29.88 -20.74
N VAL A 1050 -16.39 -30.72 -21.03
CA VAL A 1050 -15.10 -30.38 -21.69
C VAL A 1050 -15.26 -29.66 -23.06
N ASN A 1051 -16.47 -29.60 -23.60
CA ASN A 1051 -16.78 -29.08 -24.93
C ASN A 1051 -17.37 -27.66 -24.93
N ARG A 1052 -17.40 -26.94 -23.80
CA ARG A 1052 -17.95 -25.57 -23.74
C ARG A 1052 -16.99 -24.60 -23.06
N VAL A 1053 -16.68 -23.49 -23.74
CA VAL A 1053 -15.87 -22.37 -23.22
C VAL A 1053 -16.81 -21.26 -22.77
N SER A 1054 -16.57 -20.73 -21.57
CA SER A 1054 -17.32 -19.62 -20.98
C SER A 1054 -16.42 -18.40 -20.80
N ILE A 1055 -16.97 -17.21 -21.05
CA ILE A 1055 -16.33 -15.92 -20.72
C ILE A 1055 -16.92 -15.42 -19.41
N ARG A 1056 -16.05 -15.18 -18.43
CA ARG A 1056 -16.40 -14.63 -17.12
C ARG A 1056 -15.81 -13.25 -16.98
N THR A 1057 -16.61 -12.34 -16.45
CA THR A 1057 -16.22 -10.96 -16.20
C THR A 1057 -16.18 -10.72 -14.70
N TYR A 1058 -15.16 -10.02 -14.25
CA TYR A 1058 -14.91 -9.70 -12.85
C TYR A 1058 -14.75 -8.20 -12.72
N LYS A 1059 -15.35 -7.63 -11.68
CA LYS A 1059 -15.12 -6.26 -11.26
C LYS A 1059 -14.00 -6.25 -10.23
N ILE A 1060 -13.00 -5.40 -10.46
CA ILE A 1060 -11.94 -5.13 -9.49
C ILE A 1060 -12.51 -4.21 -8.43
N ASN A 1061 -12.43 -4.63 -7.18
CA ASN A 1061 -12.88 -3.87 -6.03
C ASN A 1061 -11.68 -3.09 -5.49
N TYR A 1062 -11.86 -1.78 -5.35
CA TYR A 1062 -10.88 -0.87 -4.79
C TYR A 1062 -11.19 -0.59 -3.33
N ALA A 1063 -10.14 -0.31 -2.53
CA ALA A 1063 -10.26 0.03 -1.11
C ALA A 1063 -11.07 1.31 -0.87
#